data_AF-A0ABD5PBS1-F1
#
_entry.id   AF-A0ABD5PBS1-F1
#
_cell.length_a   1.000
_cell.length_b   1.000
_cell.length_c   1.000
_cell.angle_alpha   90.00
_cell.angle_beta   90.00
_cell.angle_gamma   90.00
#
_symmetry.space_group_name_H-M   'P 1'
#
loop_
_entity.id
_entity.type
_entity.pdbx_description
1 polymer ?
#
loop_
_entity_poly.entity_id
_entity_poly.type
_entity_poly.pdbx_seq_one_letter_code
_entity_poly.pdbx_strand_id
1 'polypeptide(L)'
;MPGFSLPGGNRRAVASGRVAAGTVLQVARAHLQKAFLAFVVGLVGTIYAMRLFVWDFLKDVTTSGMTEATAAELDIVVRTPFDVILLQVKFGTVVGGVLGGLVLLYYVRRPLRERELWPSLPGSRRTRLGVALTSLLLFVGGVVYGYELFFPFMFEFLTRYTLDAGFAPTYDLVAWTEFVLLLTLSFGLAAQMPLAVTGLSYLEVVPYETFRSKWRHAVVAIFVFGAVFSPPDPFTQLMWAIPLVVLYGFSLLLAKAVVTVSRTSETVDVRGALWRARYRLVGLPVLAFAALYAVGTSPRVLAFAGGVNLPYGGDLARSLAGVLVAAAGSPGAAVTLVAVVVAAVVLAAVAVRAVFREIAAAEARFAGVDFAHPDLASMDAATVRALPLRAFRDIDGQEMLAAVKGAVRSGDKELGEAILQRYDEARTAGSVARPKRKAKNRRSRAGADGADDDDLDSAARRRSADVLSVLTEEEVDEDDVGGYYHDILFVVESLTAKSFRLVAVFGGVMALVFFALYAGGVSALKEDFLSRVPADVVPAEAVRIVALHPVEVLLFAVKVSVLAGLVATLPVVLYYAWPALSARGFARGNRDTFLVWGVALLLGFLGGSVLGYLYVAPTVISYLAWDAIDAGAVVSYRVGSFFWLVFFTTAFVGVLASVPVTMWLFHRGGVVRYDAMREHWRVVVVFVFLAAALGTPNGIVTMLLVALPVAAAYLVGLGALWLVTLGERRVASPTE
;
A
#
# COMPACT_ATOMS: atom_id res chain seq x y z
N MET A 1 21.39 52.67 2.24
CA MET A 1 21.34 51.27 1.75
C MET A 1 22.47 50.46 2.35
N PRO A 2 22.15 49.49 3.23
CA PRO A 2 22.81 48.19 3.21
C PRO A 2 21.79 47.03 3.24
N GLY A 3 22.15 45.92 2.60
CA GLY A 3 21.25 44.85 2.18
C GLY A 3 20.93 43.78 3.23
N PHE A 4 19.69 43.30 3.11
CA PHE A 4 19.11 42.13 3.78
C PHE A 4 19.91 40.85 3.51
N SER A 5 20.20 40.08 4.57
CA SER A 5 20.90 38.80 4.49
C SER A 5 20.01 37.66 5.04
N LEU A 6 19.53 36.80 4.14
CA LEU A 6 19.00 35.43 4.37
C LEU A 6 19.29 34.61 3.08
N PRO A 7 19.37 33.27 3.04
CA PRO A 7 19.92 32.26 3.96
C PRO A 7 21.03 31.42 3.23
N GLY A 8 22.29 31.49 3.68
CA GLY A 8 23.45 30.91 2.97
C GLY A 8 23.55 29.37 2.95
N GLY A 9 22.76 28.64 3.75
CA GLY A 9 22.81 27.18 3.86
C GLY A 9 22.23 26.44 2.65
N ASN A 10 21.04 26.83 2.18
CA ASN A 10 20.35 26.14 1.10
C ASN A 10 21.03 26.34 -0.26
N ARG A 11 21.57 27.54 -0.54
CA ARG A 11 22.32 27.81 -1.78
C ARG A 11 23.61 26.99 -1.89
N ARG A 12 24.32 26.78 -0.78
CA ARG A 12 25.52 25.93 -0.75
C ARG A 12 25.18 24.44 -0.93
N ALA A 13 24.11 23.97 -0.31
CA ALA A 13 23.63 22.58 -0.48
C ALA A 13 23.17 22.28 -1.92
N VAL A 14 22.45 23.22 -2.55
CA VAL A 14 22.03 23.09 -3.96
C VAL A 14 23.23 23.18 -4.91
N ALA A 15 24.19 24.08 -4.64
CA ALA A 15 25.41 24.18 -5.43
C ALA A 15 26.29 22.92 -5.30
N SER A 16 26.45 22.37 -4.09
CA SER A 16 27.18 21.11 -3.89
C SER A 16 26.47 19.94 -4.56
N GLY A 17 25.14 19.89 -4.51
CA GLY A 17 24.33 18.88 -5.21
C GLY A 17 24.49 18.94 -6.73
N ARG A 18 24.47 20.14 -7.33
CA ARG A 18 24.70 20.32 -8.77
C ARG A 18 26.10 19.90 -9.20
N VAL A 19 27.13 20.24 -8.41
CA VAL A 19 28.52 19.84 -8.69
C VAL A 19 28.71 18.32 -8.54
N ALA A 20 28.08 17.70 -7.53
CA ALA A 20 28.09 16.26 -7.36
C ALA A 20 27.39 15.55 -8.54
N ALA A 21 26.20 16.01 -8.93
CA ALA A 21 25.46 15.49 -10.09
C ALA A 21 26.25 15.64 -11.40
N GLY A 22 26.87 16.80 -11.63
CA GLY A 22 27.73 17.03 -12.78
C GLY A 22 28.93 16.08 -12.84
N THR A 23 29.53 15.79 -11.68
CA THR A 23 30.65 14.85 -11.57
C THR A 23 30.19 13.41 -11.85
N VAL A 24 29.03 13.01 -11.30
CA VAL A 24 28.44 11.68 -11.57
C VAL A 24 28.13 11.52 -13.05
N LEU A 25 27.55 12.53 -13.71
CA LEU A 25 27.26 12.52 -15.13
C LEU A 25 28.52 12.46 -16.01
N GLN A 26 29.57 13.21 -15.65
CA GLN A 26 30.84 13.20 -16.38
C GLN A 26 31.52 11.83 -16.31
N VAL A 27 31.56 11.23 -15.11
CA VAL A 27 32.13 9.89 -14.90
C VAL A 27 31.25 8.82 -15.53
N ALA A 28 29.93 8.97 -15.46
CA ALA A 28 29.00 8.08 -16.13
C ALA A 28 29.21 8.08 -17.64
N ARG A 29 29.38 9.25 -18.26
CA ARG A 29 29.72 9.35 -19.69
C ARG A 29 31.05 8.66 -20.03
N ALA A 30 32.07 8.83 -19.19
CA ALA A 30 33.39 8.22 -19.39
C ALA A 30 33.40 6.69 -19.24
N HIS A 31 32.45 6.11 -18.49
CA HIS A 31 32.35 4.67 -18.25
C HIS A 31 31.06 4.04 -18.78
N LEU A 32 30.29 4.78 -19.58
CA LEU A 32 29.01 4.34 -20.11
C LEU A 32 29.16 3.08 -20.96
N GLN A 33 30.23 2.98 -21.74
CA GLN A 33 30.52 1.78 -22.55
C GLN A 33 30.67 0.52 -21.69
N LYS A 34 31.32 0.61 -20.52
CA LYS A 34 31.51 -0.54 -19.62
C LYS A 34 30.21 -0.90 -18.91
N ALA A 35 29.46 0.11 -18.48
CA ALA A 35 28.12 -0.08 -17.91
C ALA A 35 27.16 -0.69 -18.95
N PHE A 36 27.23 -0.23 -20.20
CA PHE A 36 26.44 -0.76 -21.31
C PHE A 36 26.85 -2.20 -21.68
N LEU A 37 28.14 -2.53 -21.68
CA LEU A 37 28.59 -3.91 -21.87
C LEU A 37 28.06 -4.83 -20.76
N ALA A 38 28.13 -4.40 -19.50
CA ALA A 38 27.55 -5.14 -18.38
C ALA A 38 26.02 -5.28 -18.50
N PHE A 39 25.35 -4.24 -18.99
CA PHE A 39 23.92 -4.29 -19.33
C PHE A 39 23.62 -5.34 -20.41
N VAL A 40 24.36 -5.35 -21.52
CA VAL A 40 24.18 -6.32 -22.61
C VAL A 40 24.48 -7.74 -22.14
N VAL A 41 25.55 -7.94 -21.37
CA VAL A 41 25.88 -9.25 -20.77
C VAL A 41 24.76 -9.72 -19.85
N GLY A 42 24.20 -8.83 -19.03
CA GLY A 42 23.05 -9.14 -18.19
C GLY A 42 21.79 -9.49 -18.98
N LEU A 43 21.49 -8.71 -20.03
CA LEU A 43 20.36 -8.93 -20.91
C LEU A 43 20.45 -10.29 -21.63
N VAL A 44 21.54 -10.53 -22.34
CA VAL A 44 21.76 -11.77 -23.09
C VAL A 44 21.89 -12.96 -22.13
N GLY A 45 22.63 -12.80 -21.03
CA GLY A 45 22.78 -13.83 -20.01
C GLY A 45 21.45 -14.25 -19.40
N THR A 46 20.55 -13.31 -19.14
CA THR A 46 19.20 -13.61 -18.61
C THR A 46 18.33 -14.32 -19.64
N ILE A 47 18.41 -13.92 -20.92
CA ILE A 47 17.69 -14.60 -22.01
C ILE A 47 18.14 -16.06 -22.13
N TYR A 48 19.45 -16.31 -22.10
CA TYR A 48 20.00 -17.68 -22.13
C TYR A 48 19.63 -18.46 -20.86
N ALA A 49 19.75 -17.85 -19.68
CA ALA A 49 19.37 -18.49 -18.42
C ALA A 49 17.89 -18.89 -18.43
N MET A 50 17.00 -18.02 -18.93
CA MET A 50 15.58 -18.34 -19.07
C MET A 50 15.35 -19.54 -19.97
N ARG A 51 16.02 -19.60 -21.13
CA ARG A 51 15.86 -20.69 -22.08
C ARG A 51 16.43 -22.03 -21.59
N LEU A 52 17.50 -22.00 -20.80
CA LEU A 52 18.22 -23.22 -20.40
C LEU A 52 17.79 -23.79 -19.05
N PHE A 53 17.28 -22.95 -18.14
CA PHE A 53 17.06 -23.34 -16.75
C PHE A 53 15.82 -22.70 -16.13
N VAL A 54 15.64 -21.38 -16.27
CA VAL A 54 14.63 -20.67 -15.45
C VAL A 54 13.21 -21.07 -15.86
N TRP A 55 12.95 -21.44 -17.12
CA TRP A 55 11.62 -21.90 -17.51
C TRP A 55 11.21 -23.21 -16.84
N ASP A 56 12.08 -24.21 -16.91
CA ASP A 56 11.84 -25.50 -16.26
C ASP A 56 11.75 -25.32 -14.74
N PHE A 57 12.63 -24.49 -14.17
CA PHE A 57 12.60 -24.13 -12.75
C PHE A 57 11.27 -23.47 -12.33
N LEU A 58 10.78 -22.48 -13.08
CA LEU A 58 9.52 -21.81 -12.76
C LEU A 58 8.31 -22.76 -12.91
N LYS A 59 8.35 -23.65 -13.91
CA LYS A 59 7.29 -24.63 -14.16
C LYS A 59 7.25 -25.69 -13.05
N ASP A 60 8.39 -26.33 -12.77
CA ASP A 60 8.50 -27.40 -11.77
C ASP A 60 8.15 -26.93 -10.37
N VAL A 61 8.52 -25.70 -10.00
CA VAL A 61 8.20 -25.20 -8.66
C VAL A 61 6.75 -24.78 -8.53
N THR A 62 6.16 -24.28 -9.61
CA THR A 62 4.74 -23.96 -9.58
C THR A 62 3.92 -25.22 -9.42
N THR A 63 4.30 -26.32 -10.09
CA THR A 63 3.60 -27.59 -9.90
C THR A 63 3.93 -28.27 -8.56
N SER A 64 5.13 -28.12 -8.01
CA SER A 64 5.53 -28.77 -6.75
C SER A 64 4.93 -28.15 -5.48
N GLY A 65 4.62 -26.86 -5.50
CA GLY A 65 4.00 -26.14 -4.38
C GLY A 65 2.47 -26.31 -4.26
N MET A 66 1.84 -27.00 -5.21
CA MET A 66 0.39 -27.18 -5.29
C MET A 66 -0.05 -28.56 -4.82
N THR A 67 -1.29 -28.67 -4.33
CA THR A 67 -1.91 -29.99 -4.17
C THR A 67 -2.12 -30.63 -5.55
N GLU A 68 -1.96 -31.95 -5.66
CA GLU A 68 -2.08 -32.69 -6.93
C GLU A 68 -3.39 -32.36 -7.70
N ALA A 69 -4.49 -32.14 -6.98
CA ALA A 69 -5.77 -31.75 -7.56
C ALA A 69 -5.72 -30.37 -8.27
N THR A 70 -5.09 -29.37 -7.66
CA THR A 70 -4.96 -28.02 -8.22
C THR A 70 -3.98 -27.98 -9.39
N ALA A 71 -2.88 -28.75 -9.30
CA ALA A 71 -1.86 -28.79 -10.35
C ALA A 71 -2.35 -29.47 -11.64
N ALA A 72 -3.25 -30.44 -11.53
CA ALA A 72 -3.83 -31.15 -12.68
C ALA A 72 -4.76 -30.28 -13.54
N GLU A 73 -5.40 -29.27 -12.93
CA GLU A 73 -6.34 -28.37 -13.62
C GLU A 73 -5.69 -27.06 -14.08
N LEU A 74 -4.42 -26.84 -13.74
CA LEU A 74 -3.67 -25.63 -14.09
C LEU A 74 -3.24 -25.65 -15.56
N ASP A 75 -3.75 -24.71 -16.35
CA ASP A 75 -3.39 -24.54 -17.76
C ASP A 75 -2.71 -23.18 -17.97
N ILE A 76 -1.40 -23.17 -18.25
CA ILE A 76 -0.65 -21.93 -18.50
C ILE A 76 -0.62 -21.67 -20.01
N VAL A 77 -1.26 -20.60 -20.43
CA VAL A 77 -1.45 -20.27 -21.86
C VAL A 77 -0.65 -19.05 -22.27
N VAL A 78 -0.29 -19.02 -23.55
CA VAL A 78 0.36 -17.89 -24.21
C VAL A 78 -0.64 -17.27 -25.17
N ARG A 79 -0.92 -15.96 -25.04
CA ARG A 79 -1.89 -15.26 -25.89
C ARG A 79 -1.32 -14.91 -27.25
N THR A 80 -0.06 -14.50 -27.30
CA THR A 80 0.62 -14.16 -28.56
C THR A 80 1.97 -14.87 -28.67
N PRO A 81 2.39 -15.30 -29.88
CA PRO A 81 3.67 -15.98 -30.05
C PRO A 81 4.88 -15.12 -29.65
N PHE A 82 4.71 -13.80 -29.58
CA PHE A 82 5.76 -12.85 -29.19
C PHE A 82 5.91 -12.70 -27.67
N ASP A 83 4.91 -13.09 -26.88
CA ASP A 83 4.85 -12.88 -25.43
C ASP A 83 6.07 -13.46 -24.71
N VAL A 84 6.47 -14.69 -25.06
CA VAL A 84 7.62 -15.38 -24.47
C VAL A 84 8.93 -14.62 -24.72
N ILE A 85 9.10 -14.11 -25.95
CA ILE A 85 10.32 -13.39 -26.36
C ILE A 85 10.38 -12.03 -25.67
N LEU A 86 9.27 -11.28 -25.69
CA LEU A 86 9.20 -9.98 -25.01
C LEU A 86 9.44 -10.11 -23.51
N LEU A 87 8.92 -11.15 -22.89
CA LEU A 87 9.09 -11.42 -21.47
C LEU A 87 10.57 -11.67 -21.11
N GLN A 88 11.28 -12.49 -21.88
CA GLN A 88 12.72 -12.71 -21.70
C GLN A 88 13.52 -11.40 -21.84
N VAL A 89 13.16 -10.57 -22.83
CA VAL A 89 13.78 -9.25 -23.04
C VAL A 89 13.47 -8.28 -21.90
N LYS A 90 12.23 -8.24 -21.40
CA LYS A 90 11.82 -7.41 -20.26
C LYS A 90 12.66 -7.72 -19.02
N PHE A 91 12.75 -8.99 -18.63
CA PHE A 91 13.56 -9.39 -17.47
C PHE A 91 15.04 -9.17 -17.70
N GLY A 92 15.55 -9.52 -18.87
CA GLY A 92 16.95 -9.27 -19.19
C GLY A 92 17.28 -7.77 -19.19
N THR A 93 16.34 -6.90 -19.56
CA THR A 93 16.52 -5.45 -19.48
C THR A 93 16.62 -4.98 -18.03
N VAL A 94 15.79 -5.53 -17.13
CA VAL A 94 15.86 -5.22 -15.70
C VAL A 94 17.18 -5.71 -15.09
N VAL A 95 17.54 -6.98 -15.29
CA VAL A 95 18.78 -7.57 -14.76
C VAL A 95 20.01 -6.90 -15.35
N GLY A 96 20.02 -6.66 -16.65
CA GLY A 96 21.04 -5.87 -17.35
C GLY A 96 21.15 -4.47 -16.77
N GLY A 97 20.02 -3.79 -16.53
CA GLY A 97 19.98 -2.47 -15.91
C GLY A 97 20.64 -2.45 -14.54
N VAL A 98 20.33 -3.45 -13.70
CA VAL A 98 20.94 -3.62 -12.37
C VAL A 98 22.45 -3.86 -12.49
N LEU A 99 22.90 -4.78 -13.34
CA LEU A 99 24.32 -5.07 -13.53
C LEU A 99 25.09 -3.86 -14.08
N GLY A 100 24.53 -3.18 -15.08
CA GLY A 100 25.07 -1.93 -15.62
C GLY A 100 25.16 -0.85 -14.55
N GLY A 101 24.12 -0.70 -13.73
CA GLY A 101 24.08 0.22 -12.58
C GLY A 101 25.12 -0.10 -11.51
N LEU A 102 25.33 -1.38 -11.17
CA LEU A 102 26.36 -1.81 -10.21
C LEU A 102 27.79 -1.51 -10.71
N VAL A 103 28.05 -1.77 -11.99
CA VAL A 103 29.34 -1.44 -12.62
C VAL A 103 29.55 0.07 -12.65
N LEU A 104 28.52 0.84 -13.00
CA LEU A 104 28.57 2.30 -12.97
C LEU A 104 28.88 2.82 -11.56
N LEU A 105 28.17 2.30 -10.54
CA LEU A 105 28.38 2.66 -9.14
C LEU A 105 29.81 2.34 -8.69
N TYR A 106 30.36 1.20 -9.13
CA TYR A 106 31.74 0.82 -8.83
C TYR A 106 32.78 1.81 -9.37
N TYR A 107 32.55 2.39 -10.55
CA TYR A 107 33.44 3.40 -11.11
C TYR A 107 33.22 4.79 -10.49
N VAL A 108 31.97 5.17 -10.27
CA VAL A 108 31.59 6.46 -9.65
C VAL A 108 32.06 6.56 -8.19
N ARG A 109 32.23 5.43 -7.48
CA ARG A 109 32.66 5.42 -6.07
C ARG A 109 33.99 6.13 -5.82
N ARG A 110 34.97 6.05 -6.74
CA ARG A 110 36.31 6.65 -6.56
C ARG A 110 36.24 8.18 -6.50
N PRO A 111 35.70 8.87 -7.53
CA PRO A 111 35.55 10.33 -7.50
C PRO A 111 34.62 10.84 -6.40
N LEU A 112 33.61 10.05 -5.99
CA LEU A 112 32.78 10.41 -4.82
C LEU A 112 33.55 10.31 -3.50
N ARG A 113 34.46 9.33 -3.35
CA ARG A 113 35.33 9.21 -2.16
C ARG A 113 36.35 10.35 -2.09
N GLU A 114 36.92 10.75 -3.23
CA GLU A 114 37.85 11.88 -3.32
C GLU A 114 37.22 13.22 -2.90
N ARG A 115 35.90 13.33 -3.00
CA ARG A 115 35.11 14.52 -2.63
C ARG A 115 34.43 14.41 -1.27
N GLU A 116 34.72 13.38 -0.50
CA GLU A 116 34.11 13.11 0.82
C GLU A 116 32.57 12.94 0.78
N LEU A 117 31.99 12.70 -0.41
CA LEU A 117 30.55 12.50 -0.60
C LEU A 117 30.12 11.04 -0.40
N TRP A 118 31.07 10.11 -0.36
CA TRP A 118 30.80 8.68 -0.16
C TRP A 118 30.81 8.32 1.33
N PRO A 119 29.74 7.70 1.88
CA PRO A 119 29.71 7.30 3.29
C PRO A 119 30.85 6.35 3.65
N SER A 120 31.68 6.71 4.63
CA SER A 120 32.68 5.82 5.20
C SER A 120 32.00 4.87 6.19
N LEU A 121 31.77 3.62 5.79
CA LEU A 121 31.35 2.57 6.71
C LEU A 121 32.46 2.33 7.75
N PRO A 122 32.22 2.59 9.06
CA PRO A 122 33.20 2.33 10.09
C PRO A 122 33.42 0.82 10.26
N GLY A 123 34.67 0.40 10.49
CA GLY A 123 35.02 -0.98 10.83
C GLY A 123 36.06 -1.64 9.92
N SER A 124 36.57 -2.77 10.38
CA SER A 124 37.58 -3.57 9.68
C SER A 124 37.06 -4.11 8.34
N ARG A 125 37.96 -4.54 7.44
CA ARG A 125 37.57 -5.23 6.19
C ARG A 125 36.70 -6.46 6.47
N ARG A 126 36.93 -7.15 7.59
CA ARG A 126 36.15 -8.32 8.02
C ARG A 126 34.73 -7.95 8.44
N THR A 127 34.55 -6.83 9.15
CA THR A 127 33.21 -6.33 9.54
C THR A 127 32.39 -5.98 8.30
N ARG A 128 32.99 -5.29 7.33
CA ARG A 128 32.31 -4.96 6.06
C ARG A 128 31.94 -6.20 5.25
N LEU A 129 32.83 -7.20 5.22
CA LEU A 129 32.53 -8.49 4.59
C LEU A 129 31.41 -9.24 5.32
N GLY A 130 31.41 -9.21 6.66
CA GLY A 130 30.34 -9.79 7.48
C GLY A 130 28.99 -9.16 7.19
N VAL A 131 28.89 -7.83 7.17
CA VAL A 131 27.65 -7.11 6.82
C VAL A 131 27.21 -7.44 5.39
N ALA A 132 28.13 -7.50 4.43
CA ALA A 132 27.82 -7.88 3.06
C ALA A 132 27.29 -9.33 2.96
N LEU A 133 27.90 -10.26 3.69
CA LEU A 133 27.44 -11.65 3.75
C LEU A 133 26.07 -11.76 4.42
N THR A 134 25.84 -11.04 5.52
CA THR A 134 24.52 -10.98 6.18
C THR A 134 23.46 -10.39 5.26
N SER A 135 23.78 -9.33 4.52
CA SER A 135 22.88 -8.74 3.52
C SER A 135 22.53 -9.75 2.42
N LEU A 136 23.52 -10.49 1.91
CA LEU A 136 23.30 -11.54 0.92
C LEU A 136 22.42 -12.67 1.47
N LEU A 137 22.72 -13.16 2.68
CA LEU A 137 21.93 -14.22 3.33
C LEU A 137 20.49 -13.77 3.60
N LEU A 138 20.27 -12.53 4.03
CA LEU A 138 18.93 -11.97 4.20
C LEU A 138 18.20 -11.82 2.87
N PHE A 139 18.90 -11.40 1.81
CA PHE A 139 18.30 -11.26 0.49
C PHE A 139 17.85 -12.63 -0.04
N VAL A 140 18.75 -13.61 0.00
CA VAL A 140 18.46 -14.99 -0.39
C VAL A 140 17.36 -15.57 0.48
N GLY A 141 17.39 -15.35 1.80
CA GLY A 141 16.34 -15.79 2.71
C GLY A 141 14.98 -15.16 2.40
N GLY A 142 14.94 -13.89 2.02
CA GLY A 142 13.72 -13.21 1.57
C GLY A 142 13.20 -13.74 0.24
N VAL A 143 14.09 -14.02 -0.71
CA VAL A 143 13.76 -14.69 -1.98
C VAL A 143 13.18 -16.08 -1.73
N VAL A 144 13.84 -16.90 -0.90
CA VAL A 144 13.37 -18.23 -0.50
C VAL A 144 12.01 -18.14 0.19
N TYR A 145 11.80 -17.19 1.12
CA TYR A 145 10.51 -16.99 1.76
C TYR A 145 9.41 -16.60 0.76
N GLY A 146 9.70 -15.62 -0.11
CA GLY A 146 8.74 -15.15 -1.11
C GLY A 146 8.33 -16.26 -2.08
N TYR A 147 9.28 -17.13 -2.42
CA TYR A 147 9.13 -18.18 -3.41
C TYR A 147 8.57 -19.50 -2.85
N GLU A 148 9.12 -20.02 -1.76
CA GLU A 148 8.78 -21.35 -1.21
C GLU A 148 7.55 -21.32 -0.30
N LEU A 149 7.25 -20.18 0.31
CA LEU A 149 6.15 -20.08 1.29
C LEU A 149 5.06 -19.14 0.82
N PHE A 150 5.40 -17.89 0.52
CA PHE A 150 4.39 -16.86 0.25
C PHE A 150 3.67 -17.10 -1.08
N PHE A 151 4.41 -17.36 -2.15
CA PHE A 151 3.84 -17.57 -3.47
C PHE A 151 2.87 -18.77 -3.51
N PRO A 152 3.26 -19.99 -3.06
CA PRO A 152 2.34 -21.14 -3.05
C PRO A 152 1.12 -20.87 -2.18
N PHE A 153 1.28 -20.24 -1.02
CA PHE A 153 0.16 -19.89 -0.14
C PHE A 153 -0.86 -19.01 -0.84
N MET A 154 -0.39 -17.90 -1.40
CA MET A 154 -1.25 -16.94 -2.07
C MET A 154 -1.87 -17.53 -3.34
N PHE A 155 -1.10 -18.28 -4.12
CA PHE A 155 -1.58 -18.87 -5.35
C PHE A 155 -2.60 -19.98 -5.12
N GLU A 156 -2.38 -20.84 -4.13
CA GLU A 156 -3.32 -21.87 -3.70
C GLU A 156 -4.63 -21.23 -3.23
N PHE A 157 -4.55 -20.16 -2.43
CA PHE A 157 -5.73 -19.41 -2.00
C PHE A 157 -6.54 -18.86 -3.19
N LEU A 158 -5.87 -18.20 -4.14
CA LEU A 158 -6.52 -17.58 -5.31
C LEU A 158 -7.09 -18.62 -6.28
N THR A 159 -6.39 -19.74 -6.46
CA THR A 159 -6.83 -20.82 -7.35
C THR A 159 -8.01 -21.57 -6.74
N ARG A 160 -7.98 -21.89 -5.43
CA ARG A 160 -9.13 -22.47 -4.74
C ARG A 160 -10.38 -21.59 -4.87
N TYR A 161 -10.23 -20.28 -4.65
CA TYR A 161 -11.35 -19.35 -4.83
C TYR A 161 -11.90 -19.36 -6.26
N THR A 162 -11.03 -19.50 -7.26
CA THR A 162 -11.42 -19.58 -8.69
C THR A 162 -12.18 -20.89 -8.97
N LEU A 163 -11.71 -22.01 -8.43
CA LEU A 163 -12.34 -23.33 -8.56
C LEU A 163 -13.69 -23.40 -7.84
N ASP A 164 -13.77 -22.89 -6.61
CA ASP A 164 -15.01 -22.82 -5.82
C ASP A 164 -16.07 -21.92 -6.50
N ALA A 165 -15.62 -20.92 -7.26
CA ALA A 165 -16.49 -20.09 -8.09
C ALA A 165 -16.86 -20.74 -9.45
N GLY A 166 -16.35 -21.94 -9.72
CA GLY A 166 -16.64 -22.74 -10.92
C GLY A 166 -15.88 -22.31 -12.17
N PHE A 167 -14.79 -21.56 -12.08
CA PHE A 167 -14.01 -21.14 -13.26
C PHE A 167 -12.78 -22.00 -13.46
N ALA A 168 -12.37 -22.15 -14.73
CA ALA A 168 -11.12 -22.83 -15.06
C ALA A 168 -9.91 -21.88 -14.83
N PRO A 169 -8.90 -22.25 -14.01
CA PRO A 169 -7.73 -21.45 -13.74
C PRO A 169 -6.71 -21.57 -14.89
N THR A 170 -6.96 -20.85 -15.99
CA THR A 170 -6.12 -20.86 -17.19
C THR A 170 -5.23 -19.62 -17.22
N TYR A 171 -4.11 -19.60 -16.50
CA TYR A 171 -3.35 -18.37 -16.34
C TYR A 171 -2.50 -17.98 -17.55
N ASP A 172 -2.41 -16.67 -17.80
CA ASP A 172 -1.53 -16.10 -18.81
C ASP A 172 -0.06 -16.17 -18.38
N LEU A 173 0.81 -16.73 -19.23
CA LEU A 173 2.24 -16.94 -18.93
C LEU A 173 2.94 -15.64 -18.51
N VAL A 174 2.72 -14.54 -19.24
CA VAL A 174 3.38 -13.25 -18.99
C VAL A 174 3.00 -12.71 -17.63
N ALA A 175 1.69 -12.58 -17.37
CA ALA A 175 1.21 -12.07 -16.10
C ALA A 175 1.65 -12.94 -14.92
N TRP A 176 1.59 -14.26 -15.08
CA TRP A 176 2.01 -15.21 -14.07
C TRP A 176 3.52 -15.13 -13.78
N THR A 177 4.38 -15.10 -14.80
CA THR A 177 5.83 -15.02 -14.59
C THR A 177 6.25 -13.67 -14.01
N GLU A 178 5.68 -12.56 -14.51
CA GLU A 178 5.93 -11.21 -13.95
C GLU A 178 5.52 -11.17 -12.48
N PHE A 179 4.38 -11.76 -12.14
CA PHE A 179 3.90 -11.84 -10.77
C PHE A 179 4.84 -12.61 -9.85
N VAL A 180 5.21 -13.85 -10.19
CA VAL A 180 6.11 -14.69 -9.37
C VAL A 180 7.45 -13.99 -9.13
N LEU A 181 8.04 -13.44 -10.19
CA LEU A 181 9.39 -12.86 -10.13
C LEU A 181 9.41 -11.53 -9.38
N LEU A 182 8.47 -10.61 -9.67
CA LEU A 182 8.39 -9.32 -8.97
C LEU A 182 8.10 -9.52 -7.49
N LEU A 183 7.19 -10.43 -7.16
CA LEU A 183 6.86 -10.76 -5.79
C LEU A 183 8.05 -11.37 -5.05
N THR A 184 8.73 -12.34 -5.64
CA THR A 184 9.90 -12.99 -5.02
C THR A 184 11.04 -11.98 -4.79
N LEU A 185 11.31 -11.13 -5.78
CA LEU A 185 12.29 -10.06 -5.66
C LEU A 185 11.91 -9.05 -4.57
N SER A 186 10.63 -8.72 -4.47
CA SER A 186 10.13 -7.76 -3.47
C SER A 186 10.38 -8.24 -2.04
N PHE A 187 10.22 -9.54 -1.75
CA PHE A 187 10.52 -10.11 -0.43
C PHE A 187 12.03 -10.16 -0.16
N GLY A 188 12.86 -10.44 -1.19
CA GLY A 188 14.32 -10.32 -1.08
C GLY A 188 14.77 -8.90 -0.70
N LEU A 189 14.17 -7.88 -1.33
CA LEU A 189 14.42 -6.47 -1.00
C LEU A 189 13.88 -6.10 0.38
N ALA A 190 12.65 -6.53 0.71
CA ALA A 190 12.04 -6.28 2.02
C ALA A 190 12.84 -6.90 3.17
N ALA A 191 13.42 -8.08 2.97
CA ALA A 191 14.30 -8.74 3.93
C ALA A 191 15.56 -7.93 4.27
N GLN A 192 15.89 -6.89 3.50
CA GLN A 192 16.94 -5.93 3.86
C GLN A 192 16.51 -4.91 4.91
N MET A 193 15.20 -4.74 5.17
CA MET A 193 14.70 -3.75 6.14
C MET A 193 15.32 -3.89 7.54
N PRO A 194 15.43 -5.08 8.14
CA PRO A 194 16.04 -5.23 9.46
C PRO A 194 17.49 -4.75 9.50
N LEU A 195 18.27 -5.08 8.46
CA LEU A 195 19.66 -4.66 8.36
C LEU A 195 19.77 -3.15 8.08
N ALA A 196 18.92 -2.61 7.20
CA ALA A 196 18.94 -1.21 6.81
C ALA A 196 18.54 -0.28 7.98
N VAL A 197 17.41 -0.56 8.65
CA VAL A 197 16.91 0.26 9.77
C VAL A 197 17.89 0.19 10.96
N THR A 198 18.37 -1.02 11.28
CA THR A 198 19.35 -1.21 12.36
C THR A 198 20.68 -0.55 12.04
N GLY A 199 21.19 -0.72 10.81
CA GLY A 199 22.45 -0.13 10.36
C GLY A 199 22.41 1.39 10.35
N LEU A 200 21.33 2.00 9.82
CA LEU A 200 21.16 3.46 9.83
C LEU A 200 21.03 4.03 11.25
N SER A 201 20.38 3.30 12.15
CA SER A 201 20.26 3.69 13.56
C SER A 201 21.58 3.53 14.32
N TYR A 202 22.32 2.45 14.05
CA TYR A 202 23.63 2.20 14.66
C TYR A 202 24.70 3.21 14.22
N LEU A 203 24.66 3.62 12.95
CA LEU A 203 25.55 4.65 12.40
C LEU A 203 25.13 6.09 12.77
N GLU A 204 24.07 6.25 13.56
CA GLU A 204 23.50 7.55 13.97
C GLU A 204 23.10 8.45 12.78
N VAL A 205 22.91 7.86 11.58
CA VAL A 205 22.43 8.58 10.39
C VAL A 205 20.96 8.94 10.55
N VAL A 206 20.16 8.03 11.11
CA VAL A 206 18.75 8.24 11.42
C VAL A 206 18.47 7.68 12.81
N PRO A 207 18.07 8.51 13.80
CA PRO A 207 17.74 8.03 15.14
C PRO A 207 16.59 7.01 15.12
N TYR A 208 16.64 6.01 16.00
CA TYR A 208 15.57 5.02 16.18
C TYR A 208 14.21 5.67 16.42
N GLU A 209 14.18 6.76 17.18
CA GLU A 209 12.99 7.54 17.51
C GLU A 209 12.32 8.13 16.26
N THR A 210 13.10 8.41 15.21
CA THR A 210 12.57 8.91 13.93
C THR A 210 11.82 7.80 13.20
N PHE A 211 12.38 6.58 13.13
CA PHE A 211 11.67 5.45 12.55
C PHE A 211 10.42 5.12 13.36
N ARG A 212 10.52 5.10 14.70
CA ARG A 212 9.38 4.83 15.59
C ARG A 212 8.27 5.87 15.44
N SER A 213 8.58 7.17 15.43
CA SER A 213 7.57 8.22 15.31
C SER A 213 6.91 8.23 13.93
N LYS A 214 7.67 7.92 12.87
CA LYS A 214 7.18 7.87 11.49
C LYS A 214 6.67 6.50 11.04
N TRP A 215 6.36 5.58 11.96
CA TRP A 215 5.88 4.24 11.61
C TRP A 215 4.68 4.23 10.65
N ARG A 216 3.77 5.21 10.78
CA ARG A 216 2.61 5.37 9.88
C ARG A 216 3.03 5.66 8.43
N HIS A 217 4.09 6.46 8.24
CA HIS A 217 4.63 6.75 6.92
C HIS A 217 5.34 5.52 6.33
N ALA A 218 6.00 4.72 7.17
CA ALA A 218 6.60 3.46 6.73
C ALA A 218 5.53 2.46 6.28
N VAL A 219 4.41 2.36 7.01
CA VAL A 219 3.26 1.53 6.59
C VAL A 219 2.73 2.00 5.23
N VAL A 220 2.50 3.30 5.03
CA VAL A 220 2.08 3.84 3.73
C VAL A 220 3.11 3.53 2.64
N ALA A 221 4.40 3.71 2.92
CA ALA A 221 5.47 3.40 1.97
C ALA A 221 5.50 1.91 1.60
N ILE A 222 5.23 1.01 2.56
CA ILE A 222 5.07 -0.42 2.30
C ILE A 222 3.90 -0.63 1.34
N PHE A 223 2.70 -0.09 1.62
CA PHE A 223 1.57 -0.23 0.71
C PHE A 223 1.85 0.33 -0.69
N VAL A 224 2.51 1.49 -0.80
CA VAL A 224 2.91 2.07 -2.10
C VAL A 224 3.88 1.14 -2.83
N PHE A 225 4.86 0.57 -2.12
CA PHE A 225 5.77 -0.41 -2.70
C PHE A 225 5.01 -1.67 -3.13
N GLY A 226 4.06 -2.14 -2.33
CA GLY A 226 3.17 -3.25 -2.68
C GLY A 226 2.43 -3.00 -3.98
N ALA A 227 1.86 -1.81 -4.18
CA ALA A 227 1.16 -1.47 -5.42
C ALA A 227 2.06 -1.47 -6.68
N VAL A 228 3.39 -1.39 -6.51
CA VAL A 228 4.36 -1.47 -7.62
C VAL A 228 4.79 -2.91 -7.89
N PHE A 229 4.95 -3.73 -6.85
CA PHE A 229 5.53 -5.08 -6.93
C PHE A 229 4.51 -6.22 -6.91
N SER A 230 3.32 -5.98 -6.38
CA SER A 230 2.15 -6.85 -6.51
C SER A 230 1.22 -6.28 -7.58
N PRO A 231 0.34 -7.10 -8.19
CA PRO A 231 -0.69 -6.60 -9.07
C PRO A 231 -1.51 -5.52 -8.35
N PRO A 232 -2.13 -4.56 -9.08
CA PRO A 232 -2.87 -3.47 -8.49
C PRO A 232 -4.24 -3.95 -7.95
N ASP A 233 -4.21 -4.90 -7.02
CA ASP A 233 -5.36 -5.47 -6.36
C ASP A 233 -5.24 -5.37 -4.83
N PRO A 234 -6.28 -4.88 -4.12
CA PRO A 234 -6.18 -4.63 -2.68
C PRO A 234 -5.89 -5.87 -1.83
N PHE A 235 -6.26 -7.06 -2.32
CA PHE A 235 -6.14 -8.30 -1.57
C PHE A 235 -4.72 -8.82 -1.55
N THR A 236 -4.08 -9.02 -2.71
CA THR A 236 -2.67 -9.45 -2.75
C THR A 236 -1.77 -8.37 -2.19
N GLN A 237 -2.09 -7.08 -2.40
CA GLN A 237 -1.37 -5.97 -1.78
C GLN A 237 -1.46 -6.04 -0.25
N LEU A 238 -2.62 -6.38 0.33
CA LEU A 238 -2.76 -6.55 1.78
C LEU A 238 -2.02 -7.81 2.28
N MET A 239 -2.20 -8.94 1.60
CA MET A 239 -1.51 -10.20 1.92
C MET A 239 0.01 -10.00 1.92
N TRP A 240 0.53 -9.23 0.99
CA TRP A 240 1.94 -8.89 0.87
C TRP A 240 2.39 -7.83 1.89
N ALA A 241 1.59 -6.79 2.13
CA ALA A 241 1.96 -5.71 3.03
C ALA A 241 2.02 -6.16 4.50
N ILE A 242 1.15 -7.09 4.92
CA ILE A 242 1.08 -7.57 6.31
C ILE A 242 2.45 -8.14 6.77
N PRO A 243 3.06 -9.13 6.08
CA PRO A 243 4.39 -9.63 6.41
C PRO A 243 5.45 -8.52 6.49
N LEU A 244 5.40 -7.54 5.60
CA LEU A 244 6.37 -6.44 5.58
C LEU A 244 6.18 -5.45 6.72
N VAL A 245 4.94 -5.17 7.12
CA VAL A 245 4.66 -4.35 8.31
C VAL A 245 5.15 -5.06 9.57
N VAL A 246 4.94 -6.38 9.67
CA VAL A 246 5.50 -7.19 10.75
C VAL A 246 7.03 -7.15 10.73
N LEU A 247 7.65 -7.30 9.56
CA LEU A 247 9.10 -7.23 9.37
C LEU A 247 9.66 -5.85 9.73
N TYR A 248 8.95 -4.77 9.41
CA TYR A 248 9.31 -3.41 9.83
C TYR A 248 9.22 -3.24 11.36
N GLY A 249 8.17 -3.78 11.99
CA GLY A 249 8.06 -3.84 13.45
C GLY A 249 9.21 -4.60 14.10
N PHE A 250 9.61 -5.74 13.52
CA PHE A 250 10.79 -6.49 13.93
C PHE A 250 12.08 -5.68 13.74
N SER A 251 12.21 -4.97 12.63
CA SER A 251 13.34 -4.08 12.33
C SER A 251 13.50 -2.98 13.38
N LEU A 252 12.39 -2.38 13.83
CA LEU A 252 12.37 -1.42 14.93
C LEU A 252 12.83 -2.05 16.25
N LEU A 253 12.38 -3.26 16.57
CA LEU A 253 12.78 -3.96 17.79
C LEU A 253 14.30 -4.24 17.78
N LEU A 254 14.83 -4.71 16.65
CA LEU A 254 16.25 -5.00 16.48
C LEU A 254 17.09 -3.71 16.56
N ALA A 255 16.67 -2.64 15.89
CA ALA A 255 17.34 -1.35 15.94
C ALA A 255 17.41 -0.80 17.37
N LYS A 256 16.29 -0.88 18.11
CA LYS A 256 16.27 -0.51 19.53
C LYS A 256 17.27 -1.35 20.31
N ALA A 257 17.25 -2.67 20.17
CA ALA A 257 18.12 -3.58 20.92
C ALA A 257 19.59 -3.26 20.66
N VAL A 258 19.99 -3.12 19.39
CA VAL A 258 21.38 -2.86 18.99
C VAL A 258 21.84 -1.48 19.47
N VAL A 259 21.05 -0.42 19.26
CA VAL A 259 21.40 0.94 19.72
C VAL A 259 21.50 1.01 21.24
N THR A 260 20.63 0.29 21.96
CA THR A 260 20.65 0.31 23.42
C THR A 260 21.85 -0.47 23.96
N VAL A 261 22.18 -1.62 23.36
CA VAL A 261 23.39 -2.40 23.70
C VAL A 261 24.65 -1.60 23.39
N SER A 262 24.76 -0.96 22.23
CA SER A 262 25.95 -0.17 21.87
C SER A 262 26.15 1.07 22.73
N ARG A 263 25.07 1.67 23.24
CA ARG A 263 25.13 2.80 24.19
C ARG A 263 25.54 2.38 25.61
N THR A 264 25.40 1.10 25.96
CA THR A 264 25.53 0.60 27.34
C THR A 264 26.56 -0.55 27.46
N SER A 265 27.28 -0.87 26.37
CA SER A 265 28.19 -2.02 26.30
C SER A 265 29.40 -1.94 27.23
N GLU A 266 29.70 -0.75 27.77
CA GLU A 266 30.76 -0.55 28.76
C GLU A 266 30.32 -0.85 30.20
N THR A 267 29.01 -0.98 30.45
CA THR A 267 28.46 -1.11 31.82
C THR A 267 27.51 -2.29 32.01
N VAL A 268 27.00 -2.88 30.93
CA VAL A 268 26.04 -4.01 30.98
C VAL A 268 26.71 -5.32 30.55
N ASP A 269 26.84 -6.23 31.52
CA ASP A 269 27.24 -7.63 31.27
C ASP A 269 26.08 -8.40 30.61
N VAL A 270 26.10 -8.44 29.26
CA VAL A 270 25.11 -9.18 28.46
C VAL A 270 25.12 -10.68 28.79
N ARG A 271 26.29 -11.24 29.12
CA ARG A 271 26.41 -12.67 29.45
C ARG A 271 25.76 -12.96 30.79
N GLY A 272 25.99 -12.11 31.79
CA GLY A 272 25.33 -12.18 33.09
C GLY A 272 23.81 -11.98 33.01
N ALA A 273 23.34 -11.07 32.15
CA ALA A 273 21.92 -10.85 31.88
C ALA A 273 21.22 -12.11 31.36
N LEU A 274 21.82 -12.75 30.34
CA LEU A 274 21.30 -13.99 29.77
C LEU A 274 21.38 -15.14 30.77
N TRP A 275 22.45 -15.23 31.55
CA TRP A 275 22.61 -16.25 32.59
C TRP A 275 21.54 -16.14 33.68
N ARG A 276 21.23 -14.92 34.15
CA ARG A 276 20.11 -14.67 35.08
C ARG A 276 18.76 -15.04 34.46
N ALA A 277 18.60 -14.84 33.16
CA ALA A 277 17.40 -15.20 32.41
C ALA A 277 17.35 -16.66 31.94
N ARG A 278 18.35 -17.51 32.23
CA ARG A 278 18.49 -18.87 31.66
C ARG A 278 17.22 -19.73 31.75
N TYR A 279 16.53 -19.68 32.89
CA TYR A 279 15.31 -20.47 33.10
C TYR A 279 14.15 -19.98 32.25
N ARG A 280 14.06 -18.67 31.98
CA ARG A 280 13.07 -18.09 31.07
C ARG A 280 13.47 -18.29 29.62
N LEU A 281 14.76 -18.19 29.30
CA LEU A 281 15.30 -18.40 27.97
C LEU A 281 15.09 -19.83 27.47
N VAL A 282 15.24 -20.82 28.34
CA VAL A 282 15.01 -22.22 27.97
C VAL A 282 13.55 -22.62 28.22
N GLY A 283 13.01 -22.27 29.38
CA GLY A 283 11.68 -22.73 29.80
C GLY A 283 10.53 -22.20 28.94
N LEU A 284 10.52 -20.90 28.60
CA LEU A 284 9.40 -20.32 27.83
C LEU A 284 9.33 -20.85 26.39
N PRO A 285 10.44 -20.92 25.63
CA PRO A 285 10.45 -21.52 24.30
C PRO A 285 10.12 -23.00 24.29
N VAL A 286 10.64 -23.78 25.25
CA VAL A 286 10.34 -25.22 25.36
C VAL A 286 8.87 -25.43 25.70
N LEU A 287 8.29 -24.62 26.60
CA LEU A 287 6.86 -24.67 26.90
C LEU A 287 6.01 -24.27 25.70
N ALA A 288 6.39 -23.22 24.97
CA ALA A 288 5.71 -22.81 23.75
C ALA A 288 5.75 -23.91 22.69
N PHE A 289 6.92 -24.51 22.46
CA PHE A 289 7.09 -25.65 21.57
C PHE A 289 6.21 -26.83 22.00
N ALA A 290 6.30 -27.25 23.27
CA ALA A 290 5.57 -28.40 23.78
C ALA A 290 4.05 -28.18 23.73
N ALA A 291 3.57 -26.98 24.05
CA ALA A 291 2.16 -26.62 23.95
C ALA A 291 1.68 -26.65 22.48
N LEU A 292 2.39 -26.01 21.56
CA LEU A 292 2.05 -26.00 20.14
C LEU A 292 2.11 -27.38 19.51
N TYR A 293 3.13 -28.17 19.85
CA TYR A 293 3.29 -29.53 19.38
C TYR A 293 2.17 -30.43 19.92
N ALA A 294 1.87 -30.37 21.23
CA ALA A 294 0.80 -31.16 21.84
C ALA A 294 -0.58 -30.78 21.28
N VAL A 295 -0.85 -29.49 21.09
CA VAL A 295 -2.11 -29.02 20.49
C VAL A 295 -2.20 -29.44 19.03
N GLY A 296 -1.18 -29.17 18.22
CA GLY A 296 -1.19 -29.41 16.78
C GLY A 296 -1.13 -30.88 16.37
N THR A 297 -0.58 -31.77 17.22
CA THR A 297 -0.59 -33.23 16.98
C THR A 297 -1.80 -33.93 17.60
N SER A 298 -2.58 -33.24 18.43
CA SER A 298 -3.72 -33.88 19.09
C SER A 298 -4.85 -34.20 18.09
N PRO A 299 -5.29 -35.47 18.01
CA PRO A 299 -6.34 -35.87 17.08
C PRO A 299 -7.66 -35.12 17.31
N ARG A 300 -7.95 -34.74 18.55
CA ARG A 300 -9.16 -33.99 18.92
C ARG A 300 -9.13 -32.55 18.41
N VAL A 301 -7.98 -31.88 18.43
CA VAL A 301 -7.84 -30.51 17.90
C VAL A 301 -7.82 -30.53 16.39
N LEU A 302 -7.18 -31.51 15.76
CA LEU A 302 -7.23 -31.68 14.30
C LEU A 302 -8.65 -32.00 13.82
N ALA A 303 -9.40 -32.86 14.54
CA ALA A 303 -10.81 -33.13 14.23
C ALA A 303 -11.71 -31.91 14.50
N PHE A 304 -11.45 -31.13 15.54
CA PHE A 304 -12.15 -29.87 15.80
C PHE A 304 -11.82 -28.84 14.71
N ALA A 305 -10.56 -28.63 14.36
CA ALA A 305 -10.14 -27.71 13.31
C ALA A 305 -10.65 -28.10 11.92
N GLY A 306 -10.72 -29.41 11.63
CA GLY A 306 -11.31 -29.94 10.40
C GLY A 306 -12.85 -29.91 10.38
N GLY A 307 -13.50 -29.99 11.55
CA GLY A 307 -14.96 -29.93 11.69
C GLY A 307 -15.51 -28.50 11.86
N VAL A 308 -14.67 -27.54 12.25
CA VAL A 308 -15.03 -26.12 12.27
C VAL A 308 -14.86 -25.60 10.84
N ASN A 309 -15.92 -25.75 10.05
CA ASN A 309 -16.05 -25.02 8.80
C ASN A 309 -16.32 -23.55 9.15
N LEU A 310 -15.28 -22.77 9.44
CA LEU A 310 -15.40 -21.31 9.55
C LEU A 310 -15.89 -20.83 8.18
N PRO A 311 -17.16 -20.36 8.05
CA PRO A 311 -17.73 -20.02 6.75
C PRO A 311 -16.97 -18.87 6.07
N TYR A 312 -16.15 -18.14 6.84
CA TYR A 312 -15.36 -16.99 6.41
C TYR A 312 -13.97 -17.04 7.06
N GLY A 313 -12.91 -17.11 6.25
CA GLY A 313 -11.50 -17.11 6.69
C GLY A 313 -10.87 -18.49 6.89
N GLY A 314 -11.66 -19.57 6.85
CA GLY A 314 -11.15 -20.94 6.86
C GLY A 314 -10.26 -21.24 5.65
N ASP A 315 -10.51 -20.62 4.50
CA ASP A 315 -9.74 -20.85 3.27
C ASP A 315 -8.29 -20.37 3.38
N LEU A 316 -8.05 -19.17 3.93
CA LEU A 316 -6.69 -18.66 4.15
C LEU A 316 -5.90 -19.55 5.11
N ALA A 317 -6.53 -19.99 6.20
CA ALA A 317 -5.90 -20.89 7.16
C ALA A 317 -5.65 -22.29 6.56
N ARG A 318 -6.60 -22.82 5.76
CA ARG A 318 -6.47 -24.09 5.05
C ARG A 318 -5.40 -24.03 3.96
N SER A 319 -5.29 -22.94 3.21
CA SER A 319 -4.22 -22.73 2.22
C SER A 319 -2.86 -22.63 2.89
N LEU A 320 -2.72 -21.85 3.99
CA LEU A 320 -1.48 -21.83 4.77
C LEU A 320 -1.11 -23.21 5.31
N ALA A 321 -2.08 -23.92 5.88
CA ALA A 321 -1.86 -25.26 6.41
C ALA A 321 -1.44 -26.23 5.30
N GLY A 322 -2.15 -26.24 4.17
CA GLY A 322 -1.84 -27.08 3.00
C GLY A 322 -0.42 -26.86 2.49
N VAL A 323 0.00 -25.60 2.36
CA VAL A 323 1.37 -25.26 1.93
C VAL A 323 2.41 -25.65 2.96
N LEU A 324 2.15 -25.43 4.25
CA LEU A 324 3.06 -25.89 5.31
C LEU A 324 3.20 -27.41 5.34
N VAL A 325 2.11 -28.15 5.07
CA VAL A 325 2.12 -29.61 4.96
C VAL A 325 2.89 -30.07 3.73
N ALA A 326 2.67 -29.44 2.57
CA ALA A 326 3.41 -29.74 1.35
C ALA A 326 4.91 -29.49 1.53
N ALA A 327 5.29 -28.34 2.10
CA ALA A 327 6.68 -27.98 2.36
C ALA A 327 7.36 -28.90 3.38
N ALA A 328 6.63 -29.35 4.41
CA ALA A 328 7.16 -30.23 5.44
C ALA A 328 7.05 -31.74 5.11
N GLY A 329 6.35 -32.10 4.04
CA GLY A 329 6.10 -33.48 3.60
C GLY A 329 5.08 -34.27 4.43
N SER A 330 4.70 -33.81 5.63
CA SER A 330 3.64 -34.42 6.44
C SER A 330 2.98 -33.43 7.39
N PRO A 331 1.70 -33.67 7.79
CA PRO A 331 1.02 -32.82 8.77
C PRO A 331 1.76 -32.70 10.11
N GLY A 332 2.34 -33.81 10.59
CA GLY A 332 3.14 -33.80 11.82
C GLY A 332 4.40 -32.94 11.70
N ALA A 333 5.10 -33.02 10.56
CA ALA A 333 6.29 -32.22 10.31
C ALA A 333 5.98 -30.72 10.12
N ALA A 334 4.81 -30.38 9.58
CA ALA A 334 4.36 -28.99 9.47
C ALA A 334 4.12 -28.38 10.86
N VAL A 335 3.46 -29.13 11.75
CA VAL A 335 3.22 -28.72 13.14
C VAL A 335 4.53 -28.54 13.91
N THR A 336 5.50 -29.45 13.75
CA THR A 336 6.82 -29.29 14.38
C THR A 336 7.54 -28.06 13.87
N LEU A 337 7.55 -27.82 12.56
CA LEU A 337 8.18 -26.65 11.96
C LEU A 337 7.61 -25.35 12.54
N VAL A 338 6.28 -25.23 12.59
CA VAL A 338 5.60 -24.07 13.19
C VAL A 338 5.96 -23.92 14.66
N ALA A 339 5.94 -25.01 15.43
CA ALA A 339 6.29 -24.99 16.85
C ALA A 339 7.75 -24.55 17.07
N VAL A 340 8.69 -24.99 16.22
CA VAL A 340 10.10 -24.56 16.26
C VAL A 340 10.24 -23.08 15.96
N VAL A 341 9.58 -22.58 14.91
CA VAL A 341 9.64 -21.16 14.54
C VAL A 341 9.08 -20.30 15.65
N VAL A 342 7.92 -20.65 16.22
CA VAL A 342 7.35 -19.91 17.35
C VAL A 342 8.26 -19.96 18.57
N ALA A 343 8.84 -21.12 18.89
CA ALA A 343 9.79 -21.23 19.99
C ALA A 343 11.03 -20.35 19.77
N ALA A 344 11.57 -20.28 18.55
CA ALA A 344 12.68 -19.40 18.20
C ALA A 344 12.31 -17.91 18.35
N VAL A 345 11.10 -17.51 17.95
CA VAL A 345 10.59 -16.14 18.14
C VAL A 345 10.43 -15.82 19.62
N VAL A 346 9.87 -16.74 20.42
CA VAL A 346 9.74 -16.58 21.87
C VAL A 346 11.13 -16.47 22.52
N LEU A 347 12.08 -17.31 22.12
CA LEU A 347 13.47 -17.27 22.60
C LEU A 347 14.09 -15.89 22.32
N ALA A 348 13.98 -15.40 21.08
CA ALA A 348 14.48 -14.10 20.69
C ALA A 348 13.82 -12.97 21.49
N ALA A 349 12.49 -13.01 21.65
CA ALA A 349 11.76 -12.01 22.42
C ALA A 349 12.16 -12.01 23.91
N VAL A 350 12.35 -13.19 24.52
CA VAL A 350 12.79 -13.32 25.91
C VAL A 350 14.23 -12.84 26.07
N ALA A 351 15.13 -13.17 25.15
CA ALA A 351 16.51 -12.70 25.15
C ALA A 351 16.58 -11.17 25.04
N VAL A 352 15.86 -10.60 24.08
CA VAL A 352 15.75 -9.16 23.90
C VAL A 352 15.19 -8.50 25.17
N ARG A 353 14.11 -9.04 25.75
CA ARG A 353 13.51 -8.50 26.98
C ARG A 353 14.42 -8.62 28.20
N ALA A 354 15.21 -9.69 28.32
CA ALA A 354 16.19 -9.88 29.38
C ALA A 354 17.28 -8.81 29.31
N VAL A 355 17.82 -8.57 28.11
CA VAL A 355 18.80 -7.53 27.86
C VAL A 355 18.19 -6.14 28.14
N PHE A 356 16.99 -5.85 27.64
CA PHE A 356 16.33 -4.56 27.89
C PHE A 356 16.03 -4.29 29.36
N ARG A 357 15.72 -5.31 30.16
CA ARG A 357 15.52 -5.12 31.60
C ARG A 357 16.78 -4.67 32.32
N GLU A 358 17.92 -5.24 31.97
CA GLU A 358 19.22 -4.87 32.55
C GLU A 358 19.62 -3.46 32.13
N ILE A 359 19.35 -3.11 30.87
CA ILE A 359 19.62 -1.75 30.41
C ILE A 359 18.68 -0.75 31.09
N ALA A 360 17.38 -1.03 31.21
CA ALA A 360 16.46 -0.16 31.93
C ALA A 360 16.83 -0.03 33.42
N ALA A 361 17.34 -1.09 34.04
CA ALA A 361 17.85 -1.06 35.41
C ALA A 361 19.15 -0.23 35.52
N ALA A 362 20.03 -0.30 34.52
CA ALA A 362 21.21 0.55 34.44
C ALA A 362 20.83 2.02 34.21
N GLU A 363 19.91 2.31 33.29
CA GLU A 363 19.40 3.64 32.99
C GLU A 363 18.71 4.28 34.20
N ALA A 364 17.96 3.49 34.98
CA ALA A 364 17.37 3.95 36.24
C ALA A 364 18.43 4.40 37.28
N ARG A 365 19.65 3.84 37.26
CA ARG A 365 20.75 4.29 38.14
C ARG A 365 21.32 5.65 37.73
N PHE A 366 21.12 6.05 36.48
CA PHE A 366 21.58 7.34 35.93
C PHE A 366 20.43 8.31 35.66
N ALA A 367 19.23 8.03 36.17
CA ALA A 367 18.06 8.89 35.98
C ALA A 367 18.31 10.25 36.64
N GLY A 368 18.33 11.33 35.85
CA GLY A 368 18.59 12.69 36.31
C GLY A 368 20.05 13.17 36.16
N VAL A 369 20.96 12.33 35.65
CA VAL A 369 22.35 12.72 35.38
C VAL A 369 22.47 13.31 33.97
N ASP A 370 22.96 14.54 33.85
CA ASP A 370 23.29 15.14 32.55
C ASP A 370 24.62 14.55 32.03
N PHE A 371 24.56 13.80 30.94
CA PHE A 371 25.77 13.20 30.34
C PHE A 371 26.63 14.19 29.56
N ALA A 372 26.11 15.38 29.23
CA ALA A 372 26.87 16.42 28.53
C ALA A 372 27.73 17.23 29.51
N HIS A 373 27.20 17.48 30.71
CA HIS A 373 27.92 18.13 31.81
C HIS A 373 27.61 17.39 33.12
N PRO A 374 28.23 16.21 33.34
CA PRO A 374 27.99 15.44 34.54
C PRO A 374 28.53 16.21 35.75
N ASP A 375 27.68 16.43 36.77
CA ASP A 375 28.10 17.00 38.04
C ASP A 375 28.91 15.96 38.85
N LEU A 376 30.18 15.81 38.49
CA LEU A 376 31.09 14.81 39.06
C LEU A 376 31.34 15.00 40.57
N ALA A 377 31.07 16.20 41.10
CA ALA A 377 31.35 16.53 42.50
C ALA A 377 30.27 16.00 43.47
N SER A 378 29.06 15.74 42.98
CA SER A 378 27.93 15.25 43.80
C SER A 378 27.72 13.73 43.71
N MET A 379 28.56 13.04 42.93
CA MET A 379 28.44 11.60 42.68
C MET A 379 29.38 10.77 43.56
N ASP A 380 29.03 9.50 43.81
CA ASP A 380 29.91 8.55 44.48
C ASP A 380 30.93 7.93 43.50
N ALA A 381 32.02 7.38 44.05
CA ALA A 381 33.10 6.79 43.25
C ALA A 381 32.60 5.63 42.35
N ALA A 382 31.60 4.88 42.81
CA ALA A 382 31.01 3.77 42.08
C ALA A 382 30.19 4.23 40.86
N THR A 383 29.41 5.30 40.99
CA THR A 383 28.63 5.90 39.90
C THR A 383 29.54 6.53 38.86
N VAL A 384 30.60 7.23 39.29
CA VAL A 384 31.61 7.79 38.38
C VAL A 384 32.30 6.70 37.56
N ARG A 385 32.69 5.57 38.18
CA ARG A 385 33.26 4.43 37.43
C ARG A 385 32.26 3.82 36.44
N ALA A 386 30.98 3.85 36.78
CA ALA A 386 29.90 3.31 35.95
C ALA A 386 29.41 4.27 34.85
N LEU A 387 29.85 5.54 34.83
CA LEU A 387 29.49 6.47 33.76
C LEU A 387 30.12 6.06 32.42
N PRO A 388 29.39 6.21 31.28
CA PRO A 388 29.92 5.91 29.96
C PRO A 388 31.04 6.89 29.55
N LEU A 389 32.06 6.41 28.83
CA LEU A 389 33.26 7.20 28.48
C LEU A 389 32.97 8.50 27.69
N ARG A 390 31.84 8.55 26.99
CA ARG A 390 31.38 9.76 26.28
C ARG A 390 31.14 10.95 27.21
N ALA A 391 30.72 10.70 28.46
CA ALA A 391 30.45 11.76 29.44
C ALA A 391 31.72 12.52 29.83
N PHE A 392 32.89 11.87 29.73
CA PHE A 392 34.20 12.46 30.02
C PHE A 392 34.91 13.03 28.79
N ARG A 393 34.33 12.83 27.60
CA ARG A 393 34.99 13.15 26.32
C ARG A 393 35.02 14.65 26.03
N ASP A 394 33.99 15.36 26.48
CA ASP A 394 33.80 16.80 26.25
C ASP A 394 34.11 17.66 27.50
N ILE A 395 34.45 17.05 28.64
CA ILE A 395 34.82 17.75 29.88
C ILE A 395 36.18 18.45 29.70
N ASP A 396 36.24 19.74 30.04
CA ASP A 396 37.49 20.49 30.00
C ASP A 396 38.48 19.99 31.07
N GLY A 397 39.77 20.04 30.77
CA GLY A 397 40.81 19.58 31.70
C GLY A 397 40.80 20.36 33.02
N GLN A 398 40.45 21.65 32.98
CA GLN A 398 40.30 22.48 34.19
C GLN A 398 39.11 22.06 35.05
N GLU A 399 38.00 21.70 34.41
CA GLU A 399 36.75 21.28 35.06
C GLU A 399 36.91 19.91 35.73
N MET A 400 37.57 18.96 35.06
CA MET A 400 37.97 17.69 35.65
C MET A 400 38.89 17.89 36.87
N LEU A 401 39.93 18.72 36.74
CA LEU A 401 40.84 19.02 37.84
C LEU A 401 40.14 19.69 39.03
N ALA A 402 39.13 20.52 38.78
CA ALA A 402 38.30 21.12 39.82
C ALA A 402 37.47 20.07 40.55
N ALA A 403 36.86 19.12 39.82
CA ALA A 403 36.11 18.01 40.39
C ALA A 403 36.99 17.07 41.23
N VAL A 404 38.18 16.69 40.73
CA VAL A 404 39.15 15.86 41.46
C VAL A 404 39.64 16.56 42.73
N LYS A 405 39.96 17.87 42.65
CA LYS A 405 40.34 18.65 43.84
C LYS A 405 39.20 18.78 44.84
N GLY A 406 37.96 18.87 44.38
CA GLY A 406 36.76 18.85 45.22
C GLY A 406 36.65 17.53 45.99
N ALA A 407 36.77 16.40 45.31
CA ALA A 407 36.73 15.06 45.91
C ALA A 407 37.86 14.83 46.93
N VAL A 408 39.07 15.29 46.64
CA VAL A 408 40.20 15.19 47.58
C VAL A 408 39.97 16.06 48.84
N ARG A 409 39.33 17.23 48.70
CA ARG A 409 38.99 18.10 49.84
C ARG A 409 37.88 17.54 50.72
N SER A 410 36.92 16.82 50.15
CA SER A 410 35.87 16.14 50.92
C SER A 410 36.37 14.84 51.59
N GLY A 411 37.64 14.45 51.38
CA GLY A 411 38.24 13.23 51.93
C GLY A 411 37.96 11.96 51.11
N ASP A 412 37.29 12.09 49.96
CA ASP A 412 36.82 10.97 49.15
C ASP A 412 37.85 10.62 48.06
N LYS A 413 38.94 9.96 48.46
CA LYS A 413 40.05 9.59 47.57
C LYS A 413 39.61 8.69 46.42
N GLU A 414 38.68 7.77 46.68
CA GLU A 414 38.20 6.82 45.66
C GLU A 414 37.45 7.52 44.53
N LEU A 415 36.71 8.59 44.84
CA LEU A 415 36.02 9.42 43.85
C LEU A 415 37.03 10.17 42.97
N GLY A 416 38.05 10.77 43.58
CA GLY A 416 39.11 11.46 42.83
C GLY A 416 39.86 10.55 41.86
N GLU A 417 40.19 9.32 42.28
CA GLU A 417 40.84 8.32 41.43
C GLU A 417 39.91 7.83 40.30
N ALA A 418 38.63 7.60 40.61
CA ALA A 418 37.63 7.19 39.62
C ALA A 418 37.45 8.22 38.49
N ILE A 419 37.37 9.51 38.83
CA ILE A 419 37.25 10.60 37.86
C ILE A 419 38.48 10.64 36.96
N LEU A 420 39.69 10.58 37.55
CA LEU A 420 40.95 10.66 36.82
C LEU A 420 41.12 9.48 35.84
N GLN A 421 40.86 8.26 36.33
CA GLN A 421 40.96 7.04 35.54
C GLN A 421 40.00 7.05 34.33
N ARG A 422 38.72 7.41 34.55
CA ARG A 422 37.73 7.47 33.46
C ARG A 422 38.03 8.57 32.45
N TYR A 423 38.55 9.71 32.91
CA TYR A 423 38.96 10.79 32.02
C TYR A 423 40.14 10.38 31.12
N ASP A 424 41.14 9.71 31.68
CA ASP A 424 42.29 9.20 30.92
C ASP A 424 41.90 8.09 29.94
N GLU A 425 41.02 7.17 30.34
CA GLU A 425 40.42 6.16 29.45
C GLU A 425 39.66 6.81 28.27
N ALA A 426 38.86 7.85 28.53
CA ALA A 426 38.11 8.55 27.48
C ALA A 426 39.03 9.27 26.49
N ARG A 427 40.14 9.86 26.96
CA ARG A 427 41.14 10.50 26.10
C ARG A 427 41.97 9.52 25.29
N THR A 428 42.40 8.42 25.90
CA THR A 428 43.14 7.36 25.20
C THR A 428 42.28 6.70 24.12
N ALA A 429 41.01 6.40 24.42
CA ALA A 429 40.03 5.91 23.45
C ALA A 429 39.75 6.92 22.31
N GLY A 430 39.72 8.22 22.62
CA GLY A 430 39.54 9.29 21.63
C GLY A 430 40.76 9.53 20.71
N SER A 431 41.98 9.23 21.18
CA SER A 431 43.22 9.50 20.43
C SER A 431 43.43 8.60 19.21
N VAL A 432 42.77 7.44 19.17
CA VAL A 432 42.85 6.49 18.05
C VAL A 432 41.98 6.91 16.85
N ALA A 433 41.11 7.93 17.00
CA ALA A 433 40.04 8.21 16.04
C ALA A 433 39.88 9.66 15.54
N ARG A 434 40.89 10.54 15.59
CA ARG A 434 40.73 11.91 15.05
C ARG A 434 41.93 12.46 14.25
N PRO A 435 41.72 12.91 12.99
CA PRO A 435 42.58 13.87 12.33
C PRO A 435 42.32 15.30 12.87
N LYS A 436 43.38 16.12 12.87
CA LYS A 436 43.45 17.48 13.45
C LYS A 436 42.44 18.45 12.83
N ARG A 437 41.63 19.14 13.65
CA ARG A 437 40.91 20.38 13.29
C ARG A 437 41.59 21.57 13.95
N LYS A 438 41.96 22.58 13.15
CA LYS A 438 42.61 23.81 13.58
C LYS A 438 41.65 24.68 14.40
N ALA A 439 42.18 25.21 15.49
CA ALA A 439 41.56 26.18 16.40
C ALA A 439 41.31 27.53 15.69
N LYS A 440 40.18 28.18 16.02
CA LYS A 440 39.99 29.61 15.77
C LYS A 440 39.58 30.28 17.08
N ASN A 441 40.40 31.25 17.46
CA ASN A 441 40.35 32.09 18.64
C ASN A 441 38.96 32.63 18.98
N ARG A 442 38.66 32.65 20.28
CA ARG A 442 37.56 33.38 20.89
C ARG A 442 38.16 34.24 22.00
N ARG A 443 38.23 35.56 21.83
CA ARG A 443 38.29 36.53 22.94
C ARG A 443 37.71 37.89 22.54
N SER A 444 36.89 38.38 23.48
CA SER A 444 36.41 39.74 23.79
C SER A 444 35.71 40.58 22.72
N ARG A 445 34.47 40.97 23.02
CA ARG A 445 34.17 42.31 23.55
C ARG A 445 32.79 42.35 24.20
N ALA A 446 32.74 42.97 25.38
CA ALA A 446 31.53 43.38 26.08
C ALA A 446 31.07 44.77 25.58
N GLY A 447 29.78 45.07 25.75
CA GLY A 447 29.27 46.44 25.88
C GLY A 447 28.13 46.83 24.94
N ALA A 448 27.05 47.29 25.58
CA ALA A 448 26.08 48.32 25.18
C ALA A 448 24.82 47.94 24.36
N ASP A 449 23.70 48.13 25.07
CA ASP A 449 22.45 48.82 24.74
C ASP A 449 21.53 48.35 23.61
N GLY A 450 20.26 48.23 23.99
CA GLY A 450 19.16 47.76 23.17
C GLY A 450 18.43 48.85 22.38
N ALA A 451 17.46 48.40 21.60
CA ALA A 451 16.22 49.07 21.24
C ALA A 451 15.36 48.08 20.45
N ASP A 452 14.06 48.22 20.63
CA ASP A 452 12.97 47.47 20.02
C ASP A 452 13.06 47.36 18.49
N ASP A 453 12.68 46.19 17.95
CA ASP A 453 12.52 45.99 16.50
C ASP A 453 11.42 44.93 16.25
N ASP A 454 10.18 45.26 16.67
CA ASP A 454 8.98 44.43 16.43
C ASP A 454 7.98 45.06 15.42
N ASP A 455 8.30 46.21 14.82
CA ASP A 455 7.31 46.98 14.03
C ASP A 455 7.45 46.89 12.49
N LEU A 456 8.42 46.14 11.94
CA LEU A 456 8.64 46.12 10.49
C LEU A 456 8.09 44.87 9.76
N ASP A 457 7.78 43.79 10.48
CA ASP A 457 7.26 42.55 9.86
C ASP A 457 5.71 42.52 9.78
N SER A 458 5.03 43.41 10.51
CA SER A 458 3.56 43.50 10.52
C SER A 458 3.00 44.37 9.38
N ALA A 459 3.71 45.42 8.95
CA ALA A 459 3.27 46.33 7.89
C ALA A 459 3.44 45.76 6.48
N ALA A 460 4.45 44.90 6.27
CA ALA A 460 4.68 44.20 5.00
C ALA A 460 3.70 43.04 4.81
N ARG A 461 3.37 42.32 5.89
CA ARG A 461 2.35 41.24 5.87
C ARG A 461 0.94 41.76 5.75
N ARG A 462 0.61 42.92 6.34
CA ARG A 462 -0.68 43.57 6.13
C ARG A 462 -0.85 44.01 4.69
N ARG A 463 0.15 44.67 4.07
CA ARG A 463 0.04 45.08 2.65
C ARG A 463 0.07 43.93 1.65
N SER A 464 0.77 42.83 1.92
CA SER A 464 0.72 41.67 1.02
C SER A 464 -0.56 40.84 1.19
N ALA A 465 -1.15 40.83 2.39
CA ALA A 465 -2.48 40.24 2.61
C ALA A 465 -3.60 41.11 2.04
N ASP A 466 -3.48 42.44 2.13
CA ASP A 466 -4.44 43.43 1.62
C ASP A 466 -4.42 43.53 0.08
N VAL A 467 -3.25 43.33 -0.55
CA VAL A 467 -3.13 43.21 -2.01
C VAL A 467 -3.61 41.84 -2.52
N LEU A 468 -3.50 40.78 -1.69
CA LEU A 468 -4.08 39.48 -2.05
C LEU A 468 -5.60 39.46 -1.87
N SER A 469 -6.15 40.13 -0.84
CA SER A 469 -7.59 40.23 -0.63
C SER A 469 -8.26 41.01 -1.75
N VAL A 470 -7.64 42.09 -2.25
CA VAL A 470 -8.12 42.86 -3.42
C VAL A 470 -8.08 42.06 -4.73
N LEU A 471 -7.29 40.97 -4.83
CA LEU A 471 -7.28 40.05 -5.97
C LEU A 471 -8.20 38.82 -5.78
N THR A 472 -8.76 38.63 -4.58
CA THR A 472 -9.70 37.55 -4.27
C THR A 472 -11.10 38.03 -3.88
N GLU A 473 -11.28 39.33 -3.66
CA GLU A 473 -12.57 40.02 -3.55
C GLU A 473 -12.85 40.72 -4.88
N GLU A 474 -13.05 39.92 -5.93
CA GLU A 474 -14.01 40.34 -6.93
C GLU A 474 -15.36 39.95 -6.31
N GLU A 475 -16.15 40.93 -5.88
CA GLU A 475 -17.58 40.75 -5.61
C GLU A 475 -18.21 40.30 -6.93
N VAL A 476 -18.13 39.01 -7.20
CA VAL A 476 -18.84 38.36 -8.28
C VAL A 476 -20.28 38.29 -7.80
N ASP A 477 -21.14 39.13 -8.37
CA ASP A 477 -22.58 39.07 -8.18
C ASP A 477 -23.05 37.61 -8.31
N GLU A 478 -24.06 37.23 -7.52
CA GLU A 478 -24.64 35.88 -7.45
C GLU A 478 -25.11 35.33 -8.83
N ASP A 479 -25.15 36.20 -9.85
CA ASP A 479 -25.57 35.93 -11.23
C ASP A 479 -24.42 35.63 -12.23
N ASP A 480 -23.14 35.75 -11.83
CA ASP A 480 -22.02 35.47 -12.73
C ASP A 480 -21.51 34.02 -12.63
N VAL A 481 -20.91 33.51 -13.72
CA VAL A 481 -20.56 32.09 -13.95
C VAL A 481 -19.71 31.43 -12.83
N GLY A 482 -19.11 32.21 -11.92
CA GLY A 482 -18.41 31.75 -10.71
C GLY A 482 -19.31 31.33 -9.54
N GLY A 483 -20.55 31.82 -9.43
CA GLY A 483 -21.47 31.50 -8.32
C GLY A 483 -21.80 30.01 -8.21
N TYR A 484 -21.96 29.32 -9.34
CA TYR A 484 -22.20 27.88 -9.39
C TYR A 484 -21.09 27.05 -8.73
N TYR A 485 -19.83 27.52 -8.77
CA TYR A 485 -18.72 26.83 -8.12
C TYR A 485 -18.87 26.87 -6.59
N HIS A 486 -19.25 28.03 -6.04
CA HIS A 486 -19.52 28.20 -4.61
C HIS A 486 -20.75 27.42 -4.16
N ASP A 487 -21.78 27.34 -5.00
CA ASP A 487 -22.97 26.54 -4.73
C ASP A 487 -22.66 25.04 -4.70
N ILE A 488 -21.87 24.54 -5.66
CA ILE A 488 -21.44 23.13 -5.69
C ILE A 488 -20.55 22.83 -4.48
N LEU A 489 -19.61 23.72 -4.14
CA LEU A 489 -18.78 23.57 -2.95
C LEU A 489 -19.61 23.50 -1.67
N PHE A 490 -20.62 24.36 -1.53
CA PHE A 490 -21.53 24.34 -0.38
C PHE A 490 -22.30 23.00 -0.25
N VAL A 491 -22.75 22.44 -1.39
CA VAL A 491 -23.36 21.10 -1.40
C VAL A 491 -22.36 20.02 -0.99
N VAL A 492 -21.13 20.09 -1.50
CA VAL A 492 -20.04 19.16 -1.15
C VAL A 492 -19.66 19.27 0.33
N GLU A 493 -19.64 20.47 0.91
CA GLU A 493 -19.40 20.69 2.34
C GLU A 493 -20.49 20.06 3.22
N SER A 494 -21.75 20.22 2.84
CA SER A 494 -22.87 19.55 3.51
C SER A 494 -22.73 18.02 3.48
N LEU A 495 -22.33 17.46 2.32
CA LEU A 495 -22.12 16.02 2.17
C LEU A 495 -20.89 15.52 2.95
N THR A 496 -19.79 16.27 2.96
CA THR A 496 -18.57 15.90 3.70
C THR A 496 -18.79 15.95 5.21
N ALA A 497 -19.61 16.88 5.72
CA ALA A 497 -20.04 16.89 7.12
C ALA A 497 -20.86 15.64 7.52
N LYS A 498 -21.47 14.94 6.55
CA LYS A 498 -22.22 13.68 6.75
C LYS A 498 -21.48 12.45 6.21
N SER A 499 -20.21 12.60 5.82
CA SER A 499 -19.39 11.54 5.21
C SER A 499 -19.39 10.25 6.02
N PHE A 500 -19.35 10.30 7.35
CA PHE A 500 -19.38 9.10 8.19
C PHE A 500 -20.58 8.19 7.89
N ARG A 501 -21.78 8.76 7.73
CA ARG A 501 -23.01 7.99 7.44
C ARG A 501 -23.04 7.48 6.01
N LEU A 502 -22.57 8.30 5.06
CA LEU A 502 -22.46 7.92 3.65
C LEU A 502 -21.49 6.75 3.48
N VAL A 503 -20.31 6.84 4.10
CA VAL A 503 -19.29 5.79 4.11
C VAL A 503 -19.78 4.55 4.86
N ALA A 504 -20.55 4.70 5.94
CA ALA A 504 -21.13 3.56 6.66
C ALA A 504 -22.14 2.77 5.81
N VAL A 505 -23.02 3.46 5.07
CA VAL A 505 -23.97 2.80 4.15
C VAL A 505 -23.22 2.16 2.98
N PHE A 506 -22.33 2.93 2.33
CA PHE A 506 -21.49 2.44 1.25
C PHE A 506 -20.71 1.19 1.66
N GLY A 507 -19.97 1.27 2.77
CA GLY A 507 -19.14 0.20 3.29
C GLY A 507 -19.96 -0.99 3.79
N GLY A 508 -21.12 -0.76 4.41
CA GLY A 508 -22.03 -1.81 4.86
C GLY A 508 -22.60 -2.63 3.71
N VAL A 509 -23.09 -1.96 2.65
CA VAL A 509 -23.60 -2.63 1.45
C VAL A 509 -22.47 -3.31 0.67
N MET A 510 -21.34 -2.62 0.49
CA MET A 510 -20.17 -3.20 -0.16
C MET A 510 -19.71 -4.46 0.57
N ALA A 511 -19.57 -4.43 1.89
CA ALA A 511 -19.21 -5.61 2.67
C ALA A 511 -20.24 -6.73 2.50
N LEU A 512 -21.53 -6.43 2.67
CA LEU A 512 -22.61 -7.42 2.53
C LEU A 512 -22.60 -8.11 1.16
N VAL A 513 -22.54 -7.32 0.08
CA VAL A 513 -22.52 -7.83 -1.30
C VAL A 513 -21.23 -8.60 -1.58
N PHE A 514 -20.08 -8.08 -1.14
CA PHE A 514 -18.81 -8.77 -1.28
C PHE A 514 -18.84 -10.14 -0.59
N PHE A 515 -19.30 -10.20 0.67
CA PHE A 515 -19.41 -11.46 1.40
C PHE A 515 -20.40 -12.43 0.76
N ALA A 516 -21.53 -11.95 0.25
CA ALA A 516 -22.50 -12.78 -0.47
C ALA A 516 -21.90 -13.39 -1.75
N LEU A 517 -21.15 -12.58 -2.52
CA LEU A 517 -20.45 -13.04 -3.72
C LEU A 517 -19.30 -14.01 -3.38
N TYR A 518 -18.53 -13.69 -2.34
CA TYR A 518 -17.42 -14.53 -1.87
C TYR A 518 -17.91 -15.90 -1.36
N ALA A 519 -19.05 -15.97 -0.70
CA ALA A 519 -19.62 -17.21 -0.13
C ALA A 519 -20.17 -18.21 -1.17
N GLY A 520 -19.92 -18.00 -2.46
CA GLY A 520 -20.46 -18.82 -3.55
C GLY A 520 -21.48 -18.11 -4.44
N GLY A 521 -21.80 -16.84 -4.15
CA GLY A 521 -22.70 -16.05 -4.99
C GLY A 521 -22.22 -15.89 -6.43
N VAL A 522 -20.90 -15.86 -6.67
CA VAL A 522 -20.36 -15.84 -8.05
C VAL A 522 -20.68 -17.15 -8.80
N SER A 523 -20.53 -18.31 -8.15
CA SER A 523 -20.86 -19.60 -8.76
C SER A 523 -22.36 -19.68 -9.06
N ALA A 524 -23.19 -19.30 -8.09
CA ALA A 524 -24.64 -19.27 -8.26
C ALA A 524 -25.07 -18.36 -9.43
N LEU A 525 -24.47 -17.17 -9.55
CA LEU A 525 -24.74 -16.24 -10.66
C LEU A 525 -24.31 -16.82 -12.01
N LYS A 526 -23.19 -17.54 -12.05
CA LYS A 526 -22.70 -18.20 -13.26
C LYS A 526 -23.66 -19.31 -13.69
N GLU A 527 -24.01 -20.22 -12.79
CA GLU A 527 -24.93 -21.33 -13.07
C GLU A 527 -26.31 -20.83 -13.52
N ASP A 528 -26.85 -19.86 -12.78
CA ASP A 528 -28.13 -19.23 -13.08
C ASP A 528 -28.09 -18.51 -14.44
N PHE A 529 -27.02 -17.80 -14.76
CA PHE A 529 -26.87 -17.15 -16.07
C PHE A 529 -26.77 -18.17 -17.21
N LEU A 530 -25.91 -19.18 -17.07
CA LEU A 530 -25.71 -20.22 -18.10
C LEU A 530 -27.00 -21.01 -18.37
N SER A 531 -27.84 -21.21 -17.35
CA SER A 531 -29.14 -21.87 -17.52
C SER A 531 -30.12 -21.11 -18.44
N ARG A 532 -29.90 -19.80 -18.65
CA ARG A 532 -30.74 -18.95 -19.50
C ARG A 532 -30.22 -18.77 -20.92
N VAL A 533 -29.01 -19.26 -21.21
CA VAL A 533 -28.46 -19.24 -22.56
C VAL A 533 -29.03 -20.44 -23.32
N PRO A 534 -29.69 -20.26 -24.48
CA PRO A 534 -30.28 -21.37 -25.23
C PRO A 534 -29.26 -22.46 -25.57
N ALA A 535 -29.62 -23.72 -25.30
CA ALA A 535 -28.75 -24.88 -25.49
C ALA A 535 -28.32 -25.09 -26.96
N ASP A 536 -29.10 -24.59 -27.91
CA ASP A 536 -28.84 -24.74 -29.36
C ASP A 536 -27.66 -23.89 -29.86
N VAL A 537 -27.23 -22.90 -29.07
CA VAL A 537 -26.14 -21.97 -29.40
C VAL A 537 -24.89 -22.23 -28.57
N VAL A 538 -25.05 -22.90 -27.43
CA VAL A 538 -23.96 -23.20 -26.51
C VAL A 538 -24.03 -24.68 -26.14
N PRO A 539 -23.30 -25.56 -26.87
CA PRO A 539 -22.91 -26.84 -26.30
C PRO A 539 -22.25 -26.53 -24.96
N ALA A 540 -22.69 -27.17 -23.88
CA ALA A 540 -22.19 -26.89 -22.52
C ALA A 540 -20.65 -27.03 -22.39
N GLU A 541 -20.00 -27.70 -23.35
CA GLU A 541 -18.55 -27.86 -23.47
C GLU A 541 -17.86 -26.72 -24.24
N ALA A 542 -18.59 -25.94 -25.06
CA ALA A 542 -18.01 -24.94 -25.96
C ALA A 542 -17.73 -23.59 -25.28
N VAL A 543 -18.49 -23.21 -24.25
CA VAL A 543 -18.32 -21.91 -23.57
C VAL A 543 -17.55 -22.10 -22.26
N ARG A 544 -16.22 -22.10 -22.37
CA ARG A 544 -15.32 -22.15 -21.21
C ARG A 544 -15.08 -20.74 -20.69
N ILE A 545 -15.54 -20.45 -19.46
CA ILE A 545 -15.19 -19.21 -18.76
C ILE A 545 -13.88 -19.45 -18.00
N VAL A 546 -12.84 -18.72 -18.40
CA VAL A 546 -11.46 -18.89 -17.90
C VAL A 546 -11.00 -17.67 -17.11
N ALA A 547 -10.29 -17.90 -16.01
CA ALA A 547 -9.57 -16.86 -15.29
C ALA A 547 -8.14 -16.80 -15.83
N LEU A 548 -7.79 -15.70 -16.51
CA LEU A 548 -6.42 -15.52 -17.03
C LEU A 548 -5.46 -14.98 -15.99
N HIS A 549 -6.00 -14.47 -14.88
CA HIS A 549 -5.22 -13.95 -13.78
C HIS A 549 -5.73 -14.51 -12.44
N PRO A 550 -4.85 -14.92 -11.50
CA PRO A 550 -5.25 -15.54 -10.23
C PRO A 550 -6.26 -14.71 -9.41
N VAL A 551 -6.11 -13.40 -9.40
CA VAL A 551 -7.01 -12.50 -8.64
C VAL A 551 -8.29 -12.10 -9.38
N GLU A 552 -8.46 -12.52 -10.63
CA GLU A 552 -9.49 -11.96 -11.52
C GLU A 552 -10.91 -12.14 -10.98
N VAL A 553 -11.23 -13.35 -10.50
CA VAL A 553 -12.54 -13.68 -9.94
C VAL A 553 -12.80 -12.86 -8.67
N LEU A 554 -11.77 -12.70 -7.82
CA LEU A 554 -11.90 -11.97 -6.56
C LEU A 554 -12.07 -10.47 -6.79
N LEU A 555 -11.31 -9.90 -7.72
CA LEU A 555 -11.45 -8.52 -8.16
C LEU A 555 -12.83 -8.25 -8.76
N PHE A 556 -13.41 -9.23 -9.46
CA PHE A 556 -14.77 -9.11 -9.95
C PHE A 556 -15.76 -8.92 -8.79
N ALA A 557 -15.71 -9.77 -7.76
CA ALA A 557 -16.56 -9.63 -6.58
C ALA A 557 -16.40 -8.26 -5.89
N VAL A 558 -15.16 -7.77 -5.77
CA VAL A 558 -14.89 -6.41 -5.24
C VAL A 558 -15.54 -5.33 -6.10
N LYS A 559 -15.31 -5.35 -7.42
CA LYS A 559 -15.84 -4.34 -8.34
C LYS A 559 -17.36 -4.28 -8.29
N VAL A 560 -18.03 -5.43 -8.29
CA VAL A 560 -19.50 -5.50 -8.18
C VAL A 560 -19.97 -4.95 -6.83
N SER A 561 -19.29 -5.32 -5.73
CA SER A 561 -19.67 -4.83 -4.40
C SER A 561 -19.50 -3.31 -4.24
N VAL A 562 -18.45 -2.73 -4.84
CA VAL A 562 -18.23 -1.28 -4.86
C VAL A 562 -19.33 -0.57 -5.65
N LEU A 563 -19.67 -1.10 -6.84
CA LEU A 563 -20.75 -0.55 -7.65
C LEU A 563 -22.11 -0.64 -6.94
N ALA A 564 -22.41 -1.77 -6.32
CA ALA A 564 -23.62 -1.94 -5.50
C ALA A 564 -23.64 -0.97 -4.31
N GLY A 565 -22.50 -0.78 -3.64
CA GLY A 565 -22.34 0.22 -2.58
C GLY A 565 -22.61 1.64 -3.07
N LEU A 566 -22.06 2.03 -4.24
CA LEU A 566 -22.29 3.35 -4.84
C LEU A 566 -23.78 3.58 -5.15
N VAL A 567 -24.41 2.60 -5.80
CA VAL A 567 -25.84 2.65 -6.16
C VAL A 567 -26.71 2.74 -4.91
N ALA A 568 -26.43 1.95 -3.87
CA ALA A 568 -27.20 1.97 -2.62
C ALA A 568 -26.98 3.26 -1.80
N THR A 569 -25.88 3.96 -2.01
CA THR A 569 -25.60 5.23 -1.32
C THR A 569 -26.29 6.41 -2.00
N LEU A 570 -26.68 6.29 -3.27
CA LEU A 570 -27.30 7.35 -4.07
C LEU A 570 -28.56 7.96 -3.41
N PRO A 571 -29.53 7.19 -2.88
CA PRO A 571 -30.69 7.76 -2.19
C PRO A 571 -30.32 8.56 -0.93
N VAL A 572 -29.30 8.10 -0.22
CA VAL A 572 -28.81 8.74 1.02
C VAL A 572 -28.07 10.04 0.69
N VAL A 573 -27.29 10.07 -0.40
CA VAL A 573 -26.67 11.29 -0.92
C VAL A 573 -27.73 12.31 -1.27
N LEU A 574 -28.77 11.94 -2.02
CA LEU A 574 -29.86 12.85 -2.38
C LEU A 574 -30.57 13.42 -1.14
N TYR A 575 -30.81 12.58 -0.12
CA TYR A 575 -31.43 13.01 1.13
C TYR A 575 -30.60 14.01 1.96
N TYR A 576 -29.27 13.92 1.90
CA TYR A 576 -28.36 14.85 2.60
C TYR A 576 -27.95 16.06 1.77
N ALA A 577 -27.91 15.94 0.45
CA ALA A 577 -27.69 17.07 -0.46
C ALA A 577 -28.88 18.04 -0.45
N TRP A 578 -30.10 17.52 -0.18
CA TRP A 578 -31.35 18.29 -0.26
C TRP A 578 -31.34 19.66 0.45
N PRO A 579 -31.02 19.78 1.75
CA PRO A 579 -31.10 21.07 2.43
C PRO A 579 -30.16 22.11 1.81
N ALA A 580 -29.00 21.67 1.33
CA ALA A 580 -28.04 22.54 0.66
C ALA A 580 -28.53 22.97 -0.73
N LEU A 581 -29.11 22.03 -1.50
CA LEU A 581 -29.71 22.32 -2.80
C LEU A 581 -30.92 23.25 -2.70
N SER A 582 -31.74 23.10 -1.66
CA SER A 582 -32.91 23.96 -1.42
C SER A 582 -32.52 25.38 -0.99
N ALA A 583 -31.48 25.51 -0.14
CA ALA A 583 -30.97 26.82 0.28
C ALA A 583 -30.43 27.66 -0.90
N ARG A 584 -29.96 27.02 -1.96
CA ARG A 584 -29.44 27.65 -3.18
C ARG A 584 -30.45 27.72 -4.33
N GLY A 585 -31.72 27.42 -4.07
CA GLY A 585 -32.78 27.53 -5.08
C GLY A 585 -32.80 26.44 -6.17
N PHE A 586 -31.85 25.50 -6.20
CA PHE A 586 -31.83 24.39 -7.17
C PHE A 586 -33.00 23.43 -7.02
N ALA A 587 -33.63 23.39 -5.83
CA ALA A 587 -34.61 22.37 -5.53
C ALA A 587 -35.73 22.89 -4.61
N ARG A 588 -37.00 22.62 -4.97
CA ARG A 588 -38.21 23.08 -4.25
C ARG A 588 -39.03 21.89 -3.76
N GLY A 589 -39.56 21.95 -2.53
CA GLY A 589 -40.42 20.90 -1.96
C GLY A 589 -40.05 20.43 -0.56
N ASN A 590 -40.63 19.31 -0.11
CA ASN A 590 -40.27 18.67 1.16
C ASN A 590 -39.06 17.73 0.96
N ARG A 591 -38.20 17.63 1.97
CA ARG A 591 -37.04 16.73 2.00
C ARG A 591 -37.40 15.27 1.74
N ASP A 592 -38.58 14.84 2.20
CA ASP A 592 -39.06 13.47 2.03
C ASP A 592 -39.34 13.13 0.56
N THR A 593 -39.72 14.13 -0.26
CA THR A 593 -39.92 13.94 -1.70
C THR A 593 -38.64 13.48 -2.38
N PHE A 594 -37.48 14.01 -1.99
CA PHE A 594 -36.19 13.64 -2.58
C PHE A 594 -35.66 12.29 -2.09
N LEU A 595 -36.03 11.86 -0.88
CA LEU A 595 -35.81 10.48 -0.44
C LEU A 595 -36.65 9.52 -1.29
N VAL A 596 -37.93 9.84 -1.50
CA VAL A 596 -38.82 9.07 -2.38
C VAL A 596 -38.27 9.03 -3.80
N TRP A 597 -37.68 10.12 -4.30
CA TRP A 597 -37.01 10.15 -5.60
C TRP A 597 -35.80 9.23 -5.64
N GLY A 598 -34.92 9.32 -4.64
CA GLY A 598 -33.77 8.44 -4.54
C GLY A 598 -34.16 6.97 -4.51
N VAL A 599 -35.17 6.62 -3.71
CA VAL A 599 -35.70 5.26 -3.63
C VAL A 599 -36.37 4.84 -4.94
N ALA A 600 -37.15 5.70 -5.58
CA ALA A 600 -37.79 5.40 -6.87
C ALA A 600 -36.76 5.22 -8.00
N LEU A 601 -35.69 6.01 -8.02
CA LEU A 601 -34.58 5.84 -8.96
C LEU A 601 -33.81 4.54 -8.69
N LEU A 602 -33.58 4.19 -7.43
CA LEU A 602 -32.98 2.92 -7.05
C LEU A 602 -33.86 1.74 -7.52
N LEU A 603 -35.16 1.79 -7.27
CA LEU A 603 -36.11 0.75 -7.69
C LEU A 603 -36.22 0.68 -9.21
N GLY A 604 -36.24 1.81 -9.92
CA GLY A 604 -36.22 1.86 -11.38
C GLY A 604 -34.94 1.25 -11.96
N PHE A 605 -33.79 1.61 -11.39
CA PHE A 605 -32.49 1.04 -11.78
C PHE A 605 -32.43 -0.46 -11.52
N LEU A 606 -32.84 -0.93 -10.33
CA LEU A 606 -32.86 -2.35 -9.99
C LEU A 606 -33.86 -3.13 -10.87
N GLY A 607 -35.06 -2.60 -11.08
CA GLY A 607 -36.07 -3.21 -11.92
C GLY A 607 -35.61 -3.33 -13.38
N GLY A 608 -35.02 -2.27 -13.94
CA GLY A 608 -34.42 -2.33 -15.28
C GLY A 608 -33.22 -3.27 -15.34
N SER A 609 -32.39 -3.32 -14.30
CA SER A 609 -31.24 -4.25 -14.23
C SER A 609 -31.70 -5.71 -14.20
N VAL A 610 -32.80 -6.02 -13.52
CA VAL A 610 -33.42 -7.35 -13.53
C VAL A 610 -33.90 -7.71 -14.93
N LEU A 611 -34.57 -6.81 -15.65
CA LEU A 611 -34.97 -7.05 -17.05
C LEU A 611 -33.75 -7.24 -17.95
N GLY A 612 -32.71 -6.43 -17.75
CA GLY A 612 -31.45 -6.58 -18.46
C GLY A 612 -30.81 -7.94 -18.20
N TYR A 613 -30.82 -8.42 -16.96
CA TYR A 613 -30.23 -9.71 -16.57
C TYR A 613 -31.00 -10.90 -17.12
N LEU A 614 -32.33 -10.84 -17.07
CA LEU A 614 -33.19 -11.94 -17.46
C LEU A 614 -33.31 -12.11 -18.98
N TYR A 615 -33.26 -11.00 -19.74
CA TYR A 615 -33.55 -11.02 -21.18
C TYR A 615 -32.40 -10.47 -22.03
N VAL A 616 -31.94 -9.24 -21.75
CA VAL A 616 -31.00 -8.56 -22.65
C VAL A 616 -29.63 -9.23 -22.65
N ALA A 617 -29.07 -9.51 -21.47
CA ALA A 617 -27.75 -10.11 -21.35
C ALA A 617 -27.68 -11.51 -21.99
N PRO A 618 -28.61 -12.46 -21.70
CA PRO A 618 -28.62 -13.76 -22.38
C PRO A 618 -28.76 -13.63 -23.90
N THR A 619 -29.65 -12.78 -24.42
CA THR A 619 -29.85 -12.63 -25.86
C THR A 619 -28.60 -12.08 -26.56
N VAL A 620 -27.97 -11.04 -26.01
CA VAL A 620 -26.77 -10.44 -26.61
C VAL A 620 -25.61 -11.42 -26.61
N ILE A 621 -25.36 -12.10 -25.48
CA ILE A 621 -24.26 -13.07 -25.39
C ILE A 621 -24.50 -14.27 -26.30
N SER A 622 -25.74 -14.77 -26.36
CA SER A 622 -26.10 -15.86 -27.27
C SER A 622 -25.85 -15.47 -28.72
N TYR A 623 -26.24 -14.26 -29.13
CA TYR A 623 -26.00 -13.76 -30.48
C TYR A 623 -24.50 -13.70 -30.80
N LEU A 624 -23.68 -13.16 -29.89
CA LEU A 624 -22.23 -13.07 -30.08
C LEU A 624 -21.55 -14.46 -30.12
N ALA A 625 -22.01 -15.40 -29.29
CA ALA A 625 -21.51 -16.77 -29.30
C ALA A 625 -21.87 -17.48 -30.62
N TRP A 626 -23.12 -17.32 -31.06
CA TRP A 626 -23.60 -17.88 -32.32
C TRP A 626 -22.77 -17.40 -33.52
N ASP A 627 -22.56 -16.09 -33.64
CA ASP A 627 -21.77 -15.49 -34.72
C ASP A 627 -20.32 -16.00 -34.75
N ALA A 628 -19.69 -16.15 -33.57
CA ALA A 628 -18.34 -16.68 -33.46
C ALA A 628 -18.25 -18.18 -33.83
N ILE A 629 -19.23 -18.98 -33.40
CA ILE A 629 -19.29 -20.41 -33.71
C ILE A 629 -19.54 -20.63 -35.21
N ASP A 630 -20.41 -19.83 -35.82
CA ASP A 630 -20.68 -19.86 -37.27
C ASP A 630 -19.41 -19.53 -38.08
N ALA A 631 -18.58 -18.62 -37.57
CA ALA A 631 -17.25 -18.33 -38.13
C ALA A 631 -16.19 -19.42 -37.90
N GLY A 632 -16.53 -20.52 -37.21
CA GLY A 632 -15.63 -21.62 -36.89
C GLY A 632 -14.65 -21.32 -35.74
N ALA A 633 -14.92 -20.30 -34.92
CA ALA A 633 -14.08 -19.95 -33.78
C ALA A 633 -14.47 -20.73 -32.51
N VAL A 634 -13.48 -21.06 -31.66
CA VAL A 634 -13.71 -21.62 -30.33
C VAL A 634 -13.94 -20.48 -29.34
N VAL A 635 -15.08 -20.47 -28.66
CA VAL A 635 -15.49 -19.38 -27.77
C VAL A 635 -14.99 -19.62 -26.35
N SER A 636 -13.96 -18.88 -25.93
CA SER A 636 -13.55 -18.83 -24.53
C SER A 636 -13.74 -17.42 -23.98
N TYR A 637 -14.45 -17.28 -22.86
CA TYR A 637 -14.64 -15.98 -22.24
C TYR A 637 -13.72 -15.82 -21.04
N ARG A 638 -13.01 -14.69 -20.99
CA ARG A 638 -12.31 -14.28 -19.79
C ARG A 638 -13.32 -13.83 -18.73
N VAL A 639 -13.19 -14.29 -17.48
CA VAL A 639 -14.05 -13.91 -16.34
C VAL A 639 -14.33 -12.41 -16.30
N GLY A 640 -13.30 -11.56 -16.30
CA GLY A 640 -13.46 -10.12 -16.22
C GLY A 640 -14.26 -9.54 -17.38
N SER A 641 -13.97 -9.98 -18.61
CA SER A 641 -14.68 -9.50 -19.81
C SER A 641 -16.12 -10.00 -19.86
N PHE A 642 -16.35 -11.27 -19.52
CA PHE A 642 -17.66 -11.89 -19.48
C PHE A 642 -18.59 -11.16 -18.52
N PHE A 643 -18.14 -10.99 -17.28
CA PHE A 643 -18.97 -10.34 -16.29
C PHE A 643 -19.12 -8.85 -16.52
N TRP A 644 -18.14 -8.16 -17.12
CA TRP A 644 -18.35 -6.78 -17.56
C TRP A 644 -19.37 -6.69 -18.68
N LEU A 645 -19.38 -7.64 -19.62
CA LEU A 645 -20.40 -7.71 -20.66
C LEU A 645 -21.79 -7.92 -20.04
N VAL A 646 -21.93 -8.86 -19.10
CA VAL A 646 -23.17 -9.05 -18.33
C VAL A 646 -23.52 -7.78 -17.55
N PHE A 647 -22.59 -7.20 -16.81
CA PHE A 647 -22.83 -5.97 -16.05
C PHE A 647 -23.27 -4.82 -16.94
N PHE A 648 -22.62 -4.57 -18.06
CA PHE A 648 -23.02 -3.50 -18.98
C PHE A 648 -24.38 -3.76 -19.60
N THR A 649 -24.65 -4.98 -20.06
CA THR A 649 -25.96 -5.32 -20.65
C THR A 649 -27.10 -5.30 -19.63
N THR A 650 -26.81 -5.44 -18.34
CA THR A 650 -27.80 -5.36 -17.25
C THR A 650 -27.95 -3.95 -16.69
N ALA A 651 -26.87 -3.37 -16.18
CA ALA A 651 -26.87 -2.04 -15.55
C ALA A 651 -27.26 -0.94 -16.54
N PHE A 652 -26.88 -1.06 -17.82
CA PHE A 652 -27.31 -0.09 -18.84
C PHE A 652 -28.83 -0.09 -18.99
N VAL A 653 -29.49 -1.26 -19.00
CA VAL A 653 -30.95 -1.36 -19.03
C VAL A 653 -31.57 -0.79 -17.75
N GLY A 654 -30.91 -0.96 -16.60
CA GLY A 654 -31.24 -0.26 -15.36
C GLY A 654 -31.23 1.26 -15.50
N VAL A 655 -30.18 1.83 -16.09
CA VAL A 655 -30.08 3.27 -16.37
C VAL A 655 -31.14 3.71 -17.37
N LEU A 656 -31.42 2.93 -18.42
CA LEU A 656 -32.48 3.25 -19.37
C LEU A 656 -33.86 3.27 -18.70
N ALA A 657 -34.15 2.31 -17.82
CA ALA A 657 -35.41 2.26 -17.09
C ALA A 657 -35.57 3.42 -16.09
N SER A 658 -34.46 3.98 -15.58
CA SER A 658 -34.52 5.12 -14.69
C SER A 658 -34.84 6.44 -15.41
N VAL A 659 -34.65 6.52 -16.74
CA VAL A 659 -34.97 7.73 -17.53
C VAL A 659 -36.47 8.08 -17.46
N PRO A 660 -37.42 7.18 -17.83
CA PRO A 660 -38.85 7.44 -17.66
C PRO A 660 -39.25 7.74 -16.21
N VAL A 661 -38.66 7.03 -15.24
CA VAL A 661 -38.93 7.25 -13.81
C VAL A 661 -38.53 8.67 -13.42
N THR A 662 -37.34 9.12 -13.83
CA THR A 662 -36.87 10.49 -13.58
C THR A 662 -37.80 11.53 -14.21
N MET A 663 -38.23 11.32 -15.46
CA MET A 663 -39.16 12.22 -16.14
C MET A 663 -40.50 12.32 -15.38
N TRP A 664 -41.03 11.19 -14.91
CA TRP A 664 -42.24 11.16 -14.10
C TRP A 664 -42.08 11.89 -12.77
N LEU A 665 -40.95 11.69 -12.07
CA LEU A 665 -40.65 12.36 -10.82
C LEU A 665 -40.51 13.87 -11.01
N PHE A 666 -39.78 14.32 -12.04
CA PHE A 666 -39.62 15.75 -12.36
C PHE A 666 -40.95 16.44 -12.65
N HIS A 667 -41.85 15.75 -13.35
CA HIS A 667 -43.20 16.25 -13.58
C HIS A 667 -44.02 16.32 -12.29
N ARG A 668 -44.04 15.24 -11.49
CA ARG A 668 -44.78 15.17 -10.23
C ARG A 668 -44.27 16.16 -9.18
N GLY A 669 -42.97 16.43 -9.14
CA GLY A 669 -42.37 17.41 -8.22
C GLY A 669 -42.40 18.84 -8.73
N GLY A 670 -43.00 19.10 -9.90
CA GLY A 670 -43.13 20.45 -10.44
C GLY A 670 -41.79 21.09 -10.87
N VAL A 671 -40.73 20.30 -11.02
CA VAL A 671 -39.41 20.80 -11.47
C VAL A 671 -39.43 21.07 -12.97
N VAL A 672 -39.95 20.13 -13.75
CA VAL A 672 -40.08 20.27 -15.21
C VAL A 672 -41.44 19.78 -15.65
N ARG A 673 -42.21 20.64 -16.33
CA ARG A 673 -43.54 20.29 -16.84
C ARG A 673 -43.46 19.38 -18.08
N TYR A 674 -44.48 18.54 -18.28
CA TYR A 674 -44.58 17.71 -19.48
C TYR A 674 -44.46 18.53 -20.77
N ASP A 675 -45.13 19.68 -20.85
CA ASP A 675 -45.15 20.50 -22.08
C ASP A 675 -43.74 20.99 -22.42
N ALA A 676 -42.96 21.38 -21.41
CA ALA A 676 -41.57 21.80 -21.58
C ALA A 676 -40.69 20.64 -22.09
N MET A 677 -40.83 19.43 -21.53
CA MET A 677 -40.11 18.24 -22.00
C MET A 677 -40.49 17.89 -23.44
N ARG A 678 -41.79 17.97 -23.77
CA ARG A 678 -42.30 17.69 -25.12
C ARG A 678 -41.82 18.71 -26.13
N GLU A 679 -41.75 19.99 -25.79
CA GLU A 679 -41.31 21.02 -26.72
C GLU A 679 -39.81 20.93 -27.02
N HIS A 680 -39.01 20.60 -26.00
CA HIS A 680 -37.54 20.52 -26.08
C HIS A 680 -37.00 19.12 -26.34
N TRP A 681 -37.85 18.15 -26.72
CA TRP A 681 -37.44 16.75 -26.90
C TRP A 681 -36.27 16.59 -27.90
N ARG A 682 -36.25 17.42 -28.96
CA ARG A 682 -35.17 17.42 -29.96
C ARG A 682 -33.83 17.83 -29.35
N VAL A 683 -33.85 18.84 -28.47
CA VAL A 683 -32.65 19.34 -27.79
C VAL A 683 -32.10 18.25 -26.87
N VAL A 684 -32.97 17.55 -26.13
CA VAL A 684 -32.56 16.44 -25.26
C VAL A 684 -31.97 15.30 -26.07
N VAL A 685 -32.57 14.91 -27.20
CA VAL A 685 -32.02 13.86 -28.06
C VAL A 685 -30.66 14.27 -28.63
N VAL A 686 -30.51 15.49 -29.14
CA VAL A 686 -29.21 15.99 -29.62
C VAL A 686 -28.18 16.00 -28.49
N PHE A 687 -28.58 16.41 -27.28
CA PHE A 687 -27.71 16.37 -26.12
C PHE A 687 -27.29 14.95 -25.74
N VAL A 688 -28.20 13.97 -25.81
CA VAL A 688 -27.89 12.55 -25.58
C VAL A 688 -26.86 12.05 -26.58
N PHE A 689 -27.01 12.39 -27.87
CA PHE A 689 -26.05 12.03 -28.91
C PHE A 689 -24.69 12.72 -28.70
N LEU A 690 -24.69 14.00 -28.31
CA LEU A 690 -23.48 14.74 -28.00
C LEU A 690 -22.76 14.16 -26.76
N ALA A 691 -23.51 13.87 -25.70
CA ALA A 691 -22.98 13.26 -24.49
C ALA A 691 -22.43 11.86 -24.76
N ALA A 692 -23.11 11.05 -25.58
CA ALA A 692 -22.59 9.76 -26.03
C ALA A 692 -21.32 9.93 -26.85
N ALA A 693 -21.27 10.88 -27.79
CA ALA A 693 -20.10 11.15 -28.61
C ALA A 693 -18.86 11.53 -27.78
N LEU A 694 -19.06 12.28 -26.70
CA LEU A 694 -18.00 12.68 -25.77
C LEU A 694 -17.62 11.55 -24.78
N GLY A 695 -18.59 10.70 -24.42
CA GLY A 695 -18.44 9.67 -23.39
C GLY A 695 -18.00 8.29 -23.88
N THR A 696 -18.25 7.95 -25.16
CA THR A 696 -17.89 6.64 -25.71
C THR A 696 -16.54 6.68 -26.43
N PRO A 697 -15.52 5.95 -25.96
CA PRO A 697 -14.26 5.85 -26.68
C PRO A 697 -14.44 4.98 -27.93
N ASN A 698 -14.07 5.54 -29.09
CA ASN A 698 -13.94 4.90 -30.41
C ASN A 698 -15.22 4.71 -31.24
N GLY A 699 -15.37 5.56 -32.26
CA GLY A 699 -16.18 5.30 -33.46
C GLY A 699 -17.68 5.63 -33.35
N ILE A 700 -18.31 5.90 -34.50
CA ILE A 700 -19.74 6.24 -34.61
C ILE A 700 -20.63 5.09 -34.08
N VAL A 701 -20.21 3.84 -34.23
CA VAL A 701 -21.01 2.67 -33.84
C VAL A 701 -21.23 2.60 -32.33
N THR A 702 -20.20 2.82 -31.51
CA THR A 702 -20.32 2.78 -30.04
C THR A 702 -21.15 3.95 -29.53
N MET A 703 -21.00 5.13 -30.15
CA MET A 703 -21.85 6.30 -29.91
C MET A 703 -23.33 5.98 -30.18
N LEU A 704 -23.65 5.42 -31.35
CA LEU A 704 -25.03 5.07 -31.72
C LEU A 704 -25.62 4.00 -30.79
N LEU A 705 -24.81 3.01 -30.39
CA LEU A 705 -25.22 1.93 -29.49
C LEU A 705 -25.64 2.45 -28.12
N VAL A 706 -25.05 3.54 -27.63
CA VAL A 706 -25.43 4.20 -26.37
C VAL A 706 -26.55 5.22 -26.58
N ALA A 707 -26.44 6.07 -27.61
CA ALA A 707 -27.35 7.19 -27.80
C ALA A 707 -28.78 6.76 -28.19
N LEU A 708 -28.92 5.77 -29.08
CA LEU A 708 -30.23 5.34 -29.57
C LEU A 708 -31.11 4.76 -28.45
N PRO A 709 -30.65 3.83 -27.60
CA PRO A 709 -31.47 3.32 -26.50
C PRO A 709 -31.86 4.40 -25.49
N VAL A 710 -30.95 5.34 -25.17
CA VAL A 710 -31.24 6.44 -24.22
C VAL A 710 -32.28 7.40 -24.81
N ALA A 711 -32.13 7.78 -26.08
CA ALA A 711 -33.11 8.61 -26.79
C ALA A 711 -34.47 7.92 -26.87
N ALA A 712 -34.49 6.61 -27.17
CA ALA A 712 -35.72 5.82 -27.19
C ALA A 712 -36.37 5.76 -25.79
N ALA A 713 -35.61 5.54 -24.73
CA ALA A 713 -36.10 5.56 -23.35
C ALA A 713 -36.73 6.91 -22.98
N TYR A 714 -36.11 8.02 -23.40
CA TYR A 714 -36.68 9.36 -23.21
C TYR A 714 -38.00 9.54 -23.96
N LEU A 715 -38.08 9.10 -25.23
CA LEU A 715 -39.32 9.18 -26.02
C LEU A 715 -40.43 8.30 -25.45
N VAL A 716 -40.10 7.10 -24.96
CA VAL A 716 -41.04 6.22 -24.24
C VAL A 716 -41.51 6.89 -22.95
N GLY A 717 -40.61 7.53 -22.20
CA GLY A 717 -40.96 8.32 -21.02
C GLY A 717 -41.92 9.48 -21.34
N LEU A 718 -41.72 10.16 -22.47
CA LEU A 718 -42.62 11.19 -22.96
C LEU A 718 -44.00 10.61 -23.30
N GLY A 719 -44.06 9.44 -23.94
CA GLY A 719 -45.31 8.73 -24.23
C GLY A 719 -46.05 8.30 -22.95
N ALA A 720 -45.33 7.78 -21.95
CA ALA A 720 -45.89 7.41 -20.65
C ALA A 720 -46.46 8.62 -19.90
N LEU A 721 -45.72 9.74 -19.87
CA LEU A 721 -46.21 10.99 -19.30
C LEU A 721 -47.42 11.54 -20.07
N TRP A 722 -47.44 11.41 -21.39
CA TRP A 722 -48.59 11.81 -22.19
C TRP A 722 -49.84 11.06 -21.74
N LEU A 723 -49.76 9.74 -21.52
CA LEU A 723 -50.87 8.93 -21.00
C LEU A 723 -51.32 9.36 -19.59
N VAL A 724 -50.37 9.59 -18.69
CA VAL A 724 -50.67 9.98 -17.28
C VAL A 724 -51.32 11.36 -17.22
N THR A 725 -50.90 12.30 -18.08
CA THR A 725 -51.41 13.68 -18.11
C THR A 725 -52.71 13.84 -18.91
N LEU A 726 -53.24 12.77 -19.54
CA LEU A 726 -54.53 12.80 -20.24
C LEU A 726 -55.70 13.20 -19.32
N GLY A 727 -55.64 12.82 -18.03
CA GLY A 727 -56.67 13.17 -17.05
C GLY A 727 -56.68 14.66 -16.69
N GLU A 728 -55.50 15.23 -16.46
CA GLU A 728 -55.33 16.66 -16.11
C GLU A 728 -55.78 17.59 -17.24
N ARG A 729 -55.63 17.15 -18.49
CA ARG A 729 -56.05 17.89 -19.69
C ARG A 729 -57.57 17.91 -19.92
N ARG A 730 -58.31 16.92 -19.40
CA ARG A 730 -59.77 16.89 -19.52
C ARG A 730 -60.48 17.79 -18.50
N VAL A 731 -59.82 18.07 -17.37
CA VAL A 731 -60.34 18.98 -16.33
C VAL A 731 -60.09 20.44 -16.69
N ALA A 732 -59.05 20.73 -17.48
CA ALA A 732 -58.84 22.04 -18.10
C ALA A 732 -59.71 22.22 -19.36
N SER A 733 -61.04 22.12 -19.22
CA SER A 733 -61.95 22.74 -20.19
C SER A 733 -61.96 24.26 -19.95
N PRO A 734 -61.91 25.10 -21.00
CA PRO A 734 -61.90 26.54 -20.83
C PRO A 734 -63.24 26.97 -20.23
N THR A 735 -63.21 27.53 -19.03
CA THR A 735 -64.24 28.48 -18.60
C THR A 735 -63.64 29.87 -18.79
N GLU A 736 -64.45 30.71 -19.42
CA GLU A 736 -64.22 32.10 -19.81
C GLU A 736 -63.67 32.99 -18.70
#